data_AF-A0A8C5MLN7-F1
#
_entry.id   AF-A0A8C5MLN7-F1
#
_cell.length_a   1.000
_cell.length_b   1.000
_cell.length_c   1.000
_cell.angle_alpha   90.00
_cell.angle_beta   90.00
_cell.angle_gamma   90.00
#
_symmetry.space_group_name_H-M   'P 1'
#
loop_
_entity.id
_entity.type
_entity.pdbx_description
1 polymer ?
#
loop_
_entity_poly.entity_id
_entity_poly.type
_entity_poly.pdbx_seq_one_letter_code
_entity_poly.pdbx_strand_id
1 'polypeptide(L)'
;MEILMSLGHPEEIYNLFKFKMGGCRAVMPRLDKDSMSESLQTCYRYLNQTSRSFAAVIQALDGELRHAVCIFYLVLRALDTVEDDMTINLETKIPMLHNFHTFLYEAEWRFTESKEKDRQVLEDFPTISLEFRNLASVYQEVIADICHKMGVGMAEFLEKKVESMKEWDKYCHYVAGLVGIGLSRLFSASELEDPIVGQDTQLSNSMGLFLQKTNIIRDYLEDQLDGREFWPREAWSKYGKKLSDFANPENIVPAVQCLNELITNALLHVPDVLTFLSRLKNQSVFNFCAIPQVMAIATLAACYNNQQVFKGVVKIRKGQAVTLMMDATNLQAVKAIMMQYVEEIPVCKIKIRGASMMSQNHKQSPSVPSPSTVYKLCQLRWIHLSNFKLSNYQGSAGEMSAEAAGELNQDSMSEGLQTCYRYLKETGRSYTAIFQPLDREVRDAVCICYVIFRALDTVEDDMTISLETKIPVLRNFHTFLYDPEWRFTGSKDKCRRLLEDFPTISQEFRNLAAVYQEVIADTLQKIGAGFVKYLDKEVESLEDWDEYGHYASGLLELGFLRLVSAAKLEDPLVGQDTPLTRSLGLLMQKTNMIRDYLEDQLDGREFWPKEVWSKYAMELSDFSNPENTVPAVQCMNELITNALQHVPDMLSYLPQLKNQTVFNCFAVSKLLAVATLAACYNNQQVFKGVVKISRDQFMTLKMEATSMQAVKAIVLQYVEEIHQKIPPSDPSSRKMQQIILSIRKLCMSSES
;
A
#
# COMPACT_ATOMS: atom_id res chain seq x y z
N MET A 1 10.70 -37.79 -18.15
CA MET A 1 10.22 -37.41 -16.79
C MET A 1 9.38 -36.14 -16.80
N GLU A 2 9.79 -35.06 -17.46
CA GLU A 2 9.12 -33.74 -17.35
C GLU A 2 7.71 -33.69 -17.97
N ILE A 3 7.51 -34.28 -19.16
CA ILE A 3 6.18 -34.42 -19.77
C ILE A 3 5.27 -35.31 -18.91
N LEU A 4 5.84 -36.34 -18.26
CA LEU A 4 5.11 -37.26 -17.38
C LEU A 4 4.56 -36.57 -16.12
N MET A 5 5.28 -35.58 -15.57
CA MET A 5 4.82 -34.80 -14.40
C MET A 5 3.73 -33.77 -14.73
N SER A 6 3.56 -33.39 -16.00
CA SER A 6 2.49 -32.49 -16.47
C SER A 6 1.30 -33.25 -17.11
N LEU A 7 1.28 -34.59 -17.13
CA LEU A 7 0.17 -35.38 -17.69
C LEU A 7 -1.18 -35.14 -17.00
N GLY A 8 -1.18 -34.68 -15.75
CA GLY A 8 -2.39 -34.24 -15.03
C GLY A 8 -2.84 -32.82 -15.34
N HIS A 9 -2.09 -32.05 -16.15
CA HIS A 9 -2.34 -30.64 -16.46
C HIS A 9 -2.24 -30.41 -17.98
N PRO A 10 -3.30 -30.72 -18.75
CA PRO A 10 -3.30 -30.66 -20.22
C PRO A 10 -2.90 -29.30 -20.80
N GLU A 11 -3.25 -28.22 -20.12
CA GLU A 11 -2.91 -26.85 -20.50
C GLU A 11 -1.40 -26.57 -20.37
N GLU A 12 -0.74 -27.08 -19.32
CA GLU A 12 0.72 -26.96 -19.16
C GLU A 12 1.46 -27.68 -20.30
N ILE A 13 0.97 -28.83 -20.77
CA ILE A 13 1.54 -29.56 -21.90
C ILE A 13 1.40 -28.76 -23.19
N TYR A 14 0.23 -28.18 -23.43
CA TYR A 14 -0.01 -27.31 -24.58
C TYR A 14 0.93 -26.10 -24.57
N ASN A 15 1.09 -25.44 -23.42
CA ASN A 15 1.99 -24.28 -23.27
C ASN A 15 3.46 -24.67 -23.42
N LEU A 16 3.91 -25.82 -22.89
CA LEU A 16 5.26 -26.34 -23.14
C LEU A 16 5.52 -26.63 -24.62
N PHE A 17 4.52 -27.17 -25.33
CA PHE A 17 4.61 -27.42 -26.77
C PHE A 17 4.65 -26.11 -27.57
N LYS A 18 3.77 -25.15 -27.24
CA LYS A 18 3.75 -23.80 -27.83
C LYS A 18 5.07 -23.06 -27.58
N PHE A 19 5.63 -23.15 -26.38
CA PHE A 19 6.95 -22.59 -26.04
C PHE A 19 8.06 -23.19 -26.93
N LYS A 20 8.12 -24.52 -27.06
CA LYS A 20 9.11 -25.20 -27.94
C LYS A 20 8.93 -24.89 -29.43
N MET A 21 7.70 -24.67 -29.89
CA MET A 21 7.37 -24.33 -31.28
C MET A 21 7.60 -22.85 -31.62
N GLY A 22 8.08 -22.03 -30.68
CA GLY A 22 8.38 -20.61 -30.90
C GLY A 22 7.21 -19.66 -30.65
N GLY A 23 6.16 -20.10 -29.95
CA GLY A 23 5.01 -19.28 -29.55
C GLY A 23 5.34 -18.12 -28.61
N CYS A 24 6.56 -18.06 -28.09
CA CYS A 24 7.08 -16.92 -27.32
C CYS A 24 7.83 -15.88 -28.17
N ARG A 25 7.89 -15.99 -29.51
CA ARG A 25 8.56 -14.98 -30.34
C ARG A 25 7.98 -13.57 -30.19
N ALA A 26 6.72 -13.44 -29.76
CA ALA A 26 6.09 -12.16 -29.43
C ALA A 26 6.56 -11.56 -28.08
N VAL A 27 7.21 -12.37 -27.23
CA VAL A 27 7.67 -12.00 -25.87
C VAL A 27 9.20 -12.09 -25.73
N MET A 28 9.87 -12.89 -26.57
CA MET A 28 11.31 -13.11 -26.61
C MET A 28 11.80 -13.01 -28.06
N PRO A 29 12.20 -11.82 -28.54
CA PRO A 29 12.82 -11.67 -29.84
C PRO A 29 14.12 -12.49 -29.93
N ARG A 30 14.44 -13.00 -31.12
CA ARG A 30 15.73 -13.68 -31.34
C ARG A 30 16.86 -12.65 -31.29
N LEU A 31 17.88 -12.94 -30.51
CA LEU A 31 19.16 -12.23 -30.58
C LEU A 31 19.79 -12.46 -31.94
N ASP A 32 20.05 -11.37 -32.66
CA ASP A 32 20.92 -11.39 -33.82
C ASP A 32 22.36 -11.47 -33.34
N LYS A 33 22.93 -12.69 -33.38
CA LYS A 33 24.28 -12.95 -32.88
C LYS A 33 25.35 -12.44 -33.85
N ASP A 34 25.02 -12.32 -35.12
CA ASP A 34 25.98 -12.02 -36.19
C ASP A 34 26.35 -10.53 -36.22
N SER A 35 25.57 -9.67 -35.55
CA SER A 35 25.85 -8.23 -35.41
C SER A 35 26.60 -7.85 -34.12
N MET A 36 26.91 -8.81 -33.23
CA MET A 36 27.57 -8.56 -31.94
C MET A 36 29.07 -8.87 -31.96
N SER A 37 29.86 -8.14 -31.15
CA SER A 37 31.27 -8.46 -30.88
C SER A 37 31.43 -9.87 -30.27
N GLU A 38 32.59 -10.49 -30.46
CA GLU A 38 32.88 -11.82 -29.89
C GLU A 38 32.85 -11.81 -28.35
N SER A 39 33.30 -10.71 -27.74
CA SER A 39 33.23 -10.47 -26.30
C SER A 39 31.78 -10.37 -25.80
N LEU A 40 30.91 -9.61 -26.47
CA LEU A 40 29.50 -9.51 -26.09
C LEU A 40 28.75 -10.84 -26.28
N GLN A 41 29.06 -11.60 -27.35
CA GLN A 41 28.53 -12.95 -27.53
C GLN A 41 28.95 -13.88 -26.38
N THR A 42 30.18 -13.72 -25.89
CA THR A 42 30.70 -14.46 -24.73
C THR A 42 29.97 -14.05 -23.44
N CYS A 43 29.70 -12.76 -23.22
CA CYS A 43 28.85 -12.30 -22.11
C CYS A 43 27.46 -12.95 -22.15
N TYR A 44 26.79 -12.98 -23.31
CA TYR A 44 25.50 -13.70 -23.42
C TYR A 44 25.62 -15.21 -23.18
N ARG A 45 26.77 -15.83 -23.51
CA ARG A 45 27.03 -17.24 -23.18
C ARG A 45 27.09 -17.42 -21.67
N TYR A 46 27.82 -16.55 -20.96
CA TYR A 46 27.90 -16.57 -19.49
C TYR A 46 26.54 -16.33 -18.85
N LEU A 47 25.77 -15.36 -19.34
CA LEU A 47 24.41 -15.10 -18.84
C LEU A 47 23.53 -16.37 -18.89
N ASN A 48 23.58 -17.12 -19.99
CA ASN A 48 22.81 -18.35 -20.16
C ASN A 48 23.35 -19.52 -19.31
N GLN A 49 24.63 -19.49 -18.93
CA GLN A 49 25.25 -20.52 -18.07
C GLN A 49 24.91 -20.28 -16.59
N THR A 50 24.95 -19.03 -16.13
CA THR A 50 24.74 -18.67 -14.73
C THR A 50 23.28 -18.40 -14.38
N SER A 51 22.39 -18.22 -15.37
CA SER A 51 20.95 -18.08 -15.14
C SER A 51 20.09 -18.71 -16.23
N ARG A 52 19.03 -19.40 -15.82
CA ARG A 52 18.01 -19.93 -16.76
C ARG A 52 16.77 -19.03 -16.85
N SER A 53 16.30 -18.49 -15.72
CA SER A 53 15.09 -17.65 -15.66
C SER A 53 15.38 -16.21 -16.08
N PHE A 54 16.43 -15.58 -15.52
CA PHE A 54 16.77 -14.20 -15.85
C PHE A 54 17.33 -14.06 -17.26
N ALA A 55 18.09 -15.05 -17.75
CA ALA A 55 18.63 -15.00 -19.10
C ALA A 55 17.53 -14.81 -20.16
N ALA A 56 16.41 -15.50 -20.04
CA ALA A 56 15.31 -15.39 -21.01
C ALA A 56 14.70 -13.98 -21.03
N VAL A 57 14.43 -13.39 -19.86
CA VAL A 57 13.82 -12.07 -19.77
C VAL A 57 14.80 -10.92 -20.05
N ILE A 58 16.09 -11.08 -19.71
CA ILE A 58 17.14 -10.12 -20.07
C ILE A 58 17.27 -10.05 -21.58
N GLN A 59 17.38 -11.20 -22.26
CA GLN A 59 17.52 -11.25 -23.72
C GLN A 59 16.30 -10.71 -24.47
N ALA A 60 15.16 -10.55 -23.80
CA ALA A 60 13.93 -10.01 -24.36
C ALA A 60 13.81 -8.48 -24.27
N LEU A 61 14.68 -7.80 -23.51
CA LEU A 61 14.67 -6.33 -23.37
C LEU A 61 14.92 -5.62 -24.70
N ASP A 62 14.35 -4.44 -24.88
CA ASP A 62 14.51 -3.65 -26.11
C ASP A 62 15.86 -2.93 -26.18
N GLY A 63 16.37 -2.77 -27.40
CA GLY A 63 17.52 -1.90 -27.72
C GLY A 63 18.80 -2.18 -26.91
N GLU A 64 19.55 -1.11 -26.64
CA GLU A 64 20.83 -1.15 -25.92
C GLU A 64 20.66 -1.47 -24.43
N LEU A 65 19.46 -1.26 -23.86
CA LEU A 65 19.16 -1.61 -22.47
C LEU A 65 19.43 -3.10 -22.21
N ARG A 66 19.18 -3.96 -23.21
CA ARG A 66 19.47 -5.39 -23.14
C ARG A 66 20.94 -5.69 -22.83
N HIS A 67 21.84 -4.96 -23.46
CA HIS A 67 23.28 -5.13 -23.28
C HIS A 67 23.69 -4.60 -21.91
N ALA A 68 23.22 -3.40 -21.54
CA ALA A 68 23.49 -2.81 -20.23
C ALA A 68 23.03 -3.72 -19.08
N VAL A 69 21.82 -4.27 -19.15
CA VAL A 69 21.29 -5.19 -18.11
C VAL A 69 22.02 -6.54 -18.10
N CYS A 70 22.44 -7.05 -19.27
CA CYS A 70 23.26 -8.27 -19.35
C CYS A 70 24.60 -8.08 -18.61
N ILE A 71 25.30 -6.98 -18.88
CA ILE A 71 26.57 -6.67 -18.22
C ILE A 71 26.37 -6.37 -16.74
N PHE A 72 25.32 -5.60 -16.38
CA PHE A 72 24.97 -5.36 -14.98
C PHE A 72 24.77 -6.68 -14.22
N TYR A 73 24.02 -7.61 -14.79
CA TYR A 73 23.80 -8.93 -14.19
C TYR A 73 25.13 -9.71 -14.02
N LEU A 74 26.01 -9.73 -15.02
CA LEU A 74 27.27 -10.47 -14.95
C LEU A 74 28.26 -9.86 -13.95
N VAL A 75 28.34 -8.54 -13.87
CA VAL A 75 29.15 -7.84 -12.87
C VAL A 75 28.71 -8.22 -11.47
N LEU A 76 27.40 -8.17 -11.19
CA LEU A 76 26.89 -8.52 -9.88
C LEU A 76 26.94 -10.04 -9.60
N ARG A 77 26.81 -10.88 -10.63
CA ARG A 77 27.04 -12.33 -10.50
C ARG A 77 28.49 -12.65 -10.14
N ALA A 78 29.45 -11.94 -10.69
CA ALA A 78 30.86 -12.10 -10.32
C ALA A 78 31.09 -11.68 -8.87
N LEU A 79 30.48 -10.57 -8.42
CA LEU A 79 30.48 -10.14 -7.03
C LEU A 79 29.84 -11.19 -6.09
N ASP A 80 28.64 -11.70 -6.42
CA ASP A 80 27.97 -12.80 -5.69
C ASP A 80 28.89 -14.02 -5.59
N THR A 81 29.60 -14.36 -6.67
CA THR A 81 30.51 -15.53 -6.70
C THR A 81 31.66 -15.36 -5.71
N VAL A 82 32.13 -14.13 -5.45
CA VAL A 82 33.13 -13.86 -4.41
C VAL A 82 32.52 -14.00 -3.00
N GLU A 83 31.29 -13.51 -2.80
CA GLU A 83 30.60 -13.64 -1.51
C GLU A 83 30.34 -15.11 -1.16
N ASP A 84 29.72 -15.86 -2.09
CA ASP A 84 29.29 -17.25 -1.91
C ASP A 84 30.46 -18.23 -1.74
N ASP A 85 31.65 -17.91 -2.24
CA ASP A 85 32.80 -18.81 -2.17
C ASP A 85 33.39 -18.91 -0.75
N MET A 86 32.92 -19.90 0.00
CA MET A 86 33.38 -20.15 1.38
C MET A 86 34.85 -20.60 1.48
N THR A 87 35.56 -20.78 0.36
CA THR A 87 36.97 -21.18 0.33
C THR A 87 37.94 -20.00 0.25
N ILE A 88 37.46 -18.80 -0.08
CA ILE A 88 38.25 -17.57 -0.04
C ILE A 88 38.34 -17.07 1.41
N ASN A 89 39.56 -16.87 1.91
CA ASN A 89 39.78 -16.33 3.25
C ASN A 89 39.23 -14.90 3.40
N LEU A 90 38.80 -14.51 4.61
CA LEU A 90 38.21 -13.19 4.86
C LEU A 90 39.19 -12.03 4.61
N GLU A 91 40.48 -12.23 4.86
CA GLU A 91 41.54 -11.23 4.63
C GLU A 91 41.64 -10.82 3.16
N THR A 92 41.32 -11.74 2.24
CA THR A 92 41.28 -11.50 0.80
C THR A 92 39.88 -11.09 0.34
N LYS A 93 38.83 -11.76 0.87
CA LYS A 93 37.44 -11.56 0.46
C LYS A 93 36.94 -10.15 0.77
N ILE A 94 37.16 -9.65 1.99
CA ILE A 94 36.62 -8.34 2.42
C ILE A 94 37.18 -7.19 1.56
N PRO A 95 38.51 -7.04 1.36
CA PRO A 95 39.04 -6.01 0.48
C PRO A 95 38.59 -6.16 -0.97
N MET A 96 38.43 -7.40 -1.45
CA MET A 96 37.95 -7.68 -2.81
C MET A 96 36.51 -7.20 -2.99
N LEU A 97 35.62 -7.49 -2.05
CA LEU A 97 34.22 -7.03 -2.10
C LEU A 97 34.11 -5.50 -2.05
N HIS A 98 34.83 -4.84 -1.14
CA HIS A 98 34.81 -3.37 -1.03
C HIS A 98 35.26 -2.67 -2.31
N ASN A 99 36.31 -3.20 -2.95
CA ASN A 99 36.95 -2.59 -4.11
C ASN A 99 36.49 -3.19 -5.43
N PHE A 100 35.55 -4.14 -5.46
CA PHE A 100 35.19 -4.87 -6.69
C PHE A 100 34.80 -3.93 -7.85
N HIS A 101 34.12 -2.83 -7.54
CA HIS A 101 33.74 -1.81 -8.52
C HIS A 101 34.94 -1.15 -9.23
N THR A 102 36.14 -1.10 -8.62
CA THR A 102 37.33 -0.53 -9.27
C THR A 102 37.85 -1.46 -10.36
N PHE A 103 37.69 -2.77 -10.18
CA PHE A 103 38.11 -3.78 -11.17
C PHE A 103 37.34 -3.69 -12.48
N LEU A 104 36.18 -3.03 -12.50
CA LEU A 104 35.45 -2.70 -13.74
C LEU A 104 36.29 -1.87 -14.71
N TYR A 105 37.23 -1.07 -14.18
CA TYR A 105 38.12 -0.22 -14.97
C TYR A 105 39.50 -0.85 -15.20
N GLU A 106 39.79 -2.00 -14.58
CA GLU A 106 41.05 -2.72 -14.73
C GLU A 106 40.92 -3.78 -15.81
N ALA A 107 41.54 -3.54 -16.97
CA ALA A 107 41.33 -4.35 -18.16
C ALA A 107 41.69 -5.83 -17.98
N GLU A 108 42.71 -6.14 -17.18
CA GLU A 108 43.25 -7.48 -17.01
C GLU A 108 42.86 -8.15 -15.69
N TRP A 109 42.07 -7.48 -14.85
CA TRP A 109 41.69 -8.03 -13.55
C TRP A 109 40.88 -9.31 -13.74
N ARG A 110 41.27 -10.35 -13.00
CA ARG A 110 40.61 -11.65 -12.95
C ARG A 110 40.94 -12.34 -11.64
N PHE A 111 40.10 -13.27 -11.23
CA PHE A 111 40.33 -14.09 -10.04
C PHE A 111 40.13 -15.57 -10.36
N THR A 112 41.20 -16.36 -10.23
CA THR A 112 41.25 -17.78 -10.66
C THR A 112 41.28 -18.77 -9.50
N GLU A 113 41.23 -18.29 -8.26
CA GLU A 113 41.31 -19.15 -7.07
C GLU A 113 39.94 -19.59 -6.55
N SER A 114 38.85 -19.03 -7.11
CA SER A 114 37.49 -19.38 -6.72
C SER A 114 37.17 -20.85 -7.08
N LYS A 115 36.49 -21.55 -6.18
CA LYS A 115 35.99 -22.91 -6.38
C LYS A 115 34.49 -22.97 -6.66
N GLU A 116 33.83 -21.83 -6.65
CA GLU A 116 32.40 -21.74 -6.93
C GLU A 116 32.02 -22.24 -8.32
N LYS A 117 30.74 -22.62 -8.47
CA LYS A 117 30.21 -23.16 -9.72
C LYS A 117 30.29 -22.17 -10.88
N ASP A 118 30.15 -20.88 -10.57
CA ASP A 118 30.10 -19.78 -11.52
C ASP A 118 31.44 -19.06 -11.66
N ARG A 119 32.55 -19.59 -11.10
CA ARG A 119 33.90 -18.98 -11.11
C ARG A 119 34.40 -18.49 -12.48
N GLN A 120 33.86 -19.02 -13.57
CA GLN A 120 34.18 -18.59 -14.93
C GLN A 120 33.95 -17.08 -15.14
N VAL A 121 32.96 -16.46 -14.46
CA VAL A 121 32.74 -15.00 -14.56
C VAL A 121 33.80 -14.18 -13.84
N LEU A 122 34.57 -14.79 -12.92
CA LEU A 122 35.74 -14.18 -12.27
C LEU A 122 37.02 -14.44 -13.07
N GLU A 123 37.17 -15.63 -13.63
CA GLU A 123 38.33 -16.03 -14.44
C GLU A 123 38.40 -15.26 -15.78
N ASP A 124 37.24 -15.02 -16.40
CA ASP A 124 37.09 -14.23 -17.64
C ASP A 124 36.41 -12.88 -17.40
N PHE A 125 36.59 -12.30 -16.20
CA PHE A 125 36.14 -10.94 -15.91
C PHE A 125 36.71 -9.88 -16.87
N PRO A 126 37.90 -10.02 -17.49
CA PRO A 126 38.38 -9.11 -18.53
C PRO A 126 37.39 -8.92 -19.69
N THR A 127 36.72 -9.98 -20.13
CA THR A 127 35.70 -9.91 -21.19
C THR A 127 34.47 -9.13 -20.73
N ILE A 128 34.01 -9.36 -19.49
CA ILE A 128 32.85 -8.68 -18.91
C ILE A 128 33.16 -7.19 -18.69
N SER A 129 34.33 -6.87 -18.14
CA SER A 129 34.77 -5.50 -17.86
C SER A 129 35.04 -4.71 -19.14
N LEU A 130 35.48 -5.37 -20.22
CA LEU A 130 35.59 -4.77 -21.55
C LEU A 130 34.22 -4.29 -22.05
N GLU A 131 33.21 -5.14 -22.01
CA GLU A 131 31.87 -4.77 -22.45
C GLU A 131 31.23 -3.71 -21.53
N PHE A 132 31.51 -3.74 -20.21
CA PHE A 132 31.14 -2.65 -19.31
C PHE A 132 31.72 -1.30 -19.76
N ARG A 133 33.03 -1.24 -20.07
CA ARG A 133 33.69 0.00 -20.51
C ARG A 133 33.20 0.49 -21.88
N ASN A 134 32.59 -0.38 -22.67
CA ASN A 134 31.97 -0.03 -23.97
C ASN A 134 30.55 0.55 -23.82
N LEU A 135 29.91 0.43 -22.65
CA LEU A 135 28.57 1.00 -22.42
C LEU A 135 28.60 2.53 -22.38
N ALA A 136 27.45 3.18 -22.59
CA ALA A 136 27.30 4.61 -22.34
C ALA A 136 27.65 4.96 -20.88
N SER A 137 28.25 6.13 -20.67
CA SER A 137 28.74 6.56 -19.34
C SER A 137 27.65 6.52 -18.26
N VAL A 138 26.41 6.88 -18.62
CA VAL A 138 25.26 6.83 -17.71
C VAL A 138 25.00 5.42 -17.16
N TYR A 139 25.21 4.37 -17.97
CA TYR A 139 25.07 2.99 -17.50
C TYR A 139 26.27 2.56 -16.66
N GLN A 140 27.48 2.97 -17.05
CA GLN A 140 28.69 2.67 -16.28
C GLN A 140 28.59 3.20 -14.85
N GLU A 141 28.14 4.46 -14.69
CA GLU A 141 27.96 5.11 -13.40
C GLU A 141 26.96 4.35 -12.50
N VAL A 142 25.84 3.90 -13.06
CA VAL A 142 24.83 3.13 -12.31
C VAL A 142 25.40 1.78 -11.87
N ILE A 143 26.02 1.04 -12.79
CA ILE A 143 26.56 -0.30 -12.52
C ILE A 143 27.68 -0.23 -11.47
N ALA A 144 28.61 0.72 -11.60
CA ALA A 144 29.72 0.90 -10.66
C ALA A 144 29.23 1.30 -9.26
N ASP A 145 28.28 2.25 -9.17
CA ASP A 145 27.71 2.69 -7.89
C ASP A 145 26.98 1.54 -7.16
N ILE A 146 26.17 0.75 -7.87
CA ILE A 146 25.48 -0.38 -7.27
C ILE A 146 26.46 -1.49 -6.88
N CYS A 147 27.44 -1.81 -7.73
CA CYS A 147 28.48 -2.79 -7.44
C CYS A 147 29.25 -2.42 -6.16
N HIS A 148 29.62 -1.14 -6.00
CA HIS A 148 30.30 -0.66 -4.81
C HIS A 148 29.45 -0.83 -3.55
N LYS A 149 28.20 -0.34 -3.58
CA LYS A 149 27.28 -0.40 -2.42
C LYS A 149 26.95 -1.84 -2.03
N MET A 150 26.76 -2.72 -3.01
CA MET A 150 26.48 -4.14 -2.79
C MET A 150 27.70 -4.83 -2.17
N GLY A 151 28.91 -4.59 -2.68
CA GLY A 151 30.14 -5.17 -2.13
C GLY A 151 30.42 -4.73 -0.68
N VAL A 152 30.20 -3.46 -0.36
CA VAL A 152 30.26 -2.96 1.03
C VAL A 152 29.21 -3.62 1.91
N GLY A 153 27.99 -3.78 1.40
CA GLY A 153 26.90 -4.42 2.11
C GLY A 153 27.12 -5.90 2.42
N MET A 154 27.57 -6.67 1.43
CA MET A 154 27.91 -8.10 1.57
C MET A 154 29.02 -8.31 2.60
N ALA A 155 30.06 -7.47 2.57
CA ALA A 155 31.16 -7.54 3.52
C ALA A 155 30.71 -7.36 4.97
N GLU A 156 29.67 -6.55 5.24
CA GLU A 156 29.09 -6.40 6.59
C GLU A 156 28.54 -7.73 7.14
N PHE A 157 27.98 -8.59 6.28
CA PHE A 157 27.33 -9.84 6.66
C PHE A 157 28.22 -11.08 6.60
N LEU A 158 29.49 -10.96 6.20
CA LEU A 158 30.45 -12.07 6.23
C LEU A 158 30.79 -12.54 7.65
N GLU A 159 30.84 -11.61 8.60
CA GLU A 159 31.16 -11.91 10.02
C GLU A 159 29.94 -11.76 10.93
N LYS A 160 28.81 -11.29 10.38
CA LYS A 160 27.63 -10.93 11.14
C LYS A 160 26.46 -11.86 10.81
N LYS A 161 25.91 -12.48 11.85
CA LYS A 161 24.66 -13.26 11.74
C LYS A 161 23.45 -12.34 11.62
N VAL A 162 22.41 -12.82 10.93
CA VAL A 162 21.13 -12.11 10.83
C VAL A 162 20.32 -12.33 12.11
N GLU A 163 20.29 -11.34 13.00
CA GLU A 163 19.67 -11.48 14.32
C GLU A 163 18.20 -11.03 14.30
N SER A 164 17.85 -9.97 13.56
CA SER A 164 16.50 -9.40 13.53
C SER A 164 15.86 -9.37 12.14
N MET A 165 14.54 -9.20 12.08
CA MET A 165 13.80 -8.99 10.82
C MET A 165 14.30 -7.76 10.06
N LYS A 166 14.71 -6.71 10.77
CA LYS A 166 15.29 -5.50 10.17
C LYS A 166 16.67 -5.77 9.57
N GLU A 167 17.49 -6.63 10.19
CA GLU A 167 18.77 -7.05 9.62
C GLU A 167 18.58 -7.96 8.42
N TRP A 168 17.54 -8.78 8.42
CA TRP A 168 17.16 -9.57 7.25
C TRP A 168 16.75 -8.69 6.08
N ASP A 169 15.94 -7.66 6.34
CA ASP A 169 15.61 -6.61 5.35
C ASP A 169 16.85 -5.88 4.86
N LYS A 170 17.80 -5.57 5.76
CA LYS A 170 19.06 -4.90 5.43
C LYS A 170 19.95 -5.76 4.55
N TYR A 171 20.09 -7.04 4.85
CA TYR A 171 20.82 -7.99 3.99
C TYR A 171 20.15 -8.08 2.61
N CYS A 172 18.82 -8.28 2.57
CA CYS A 172 18.06 -8.33 1.31
C CYS A 172 18.17 -7.01 0.52
N HIS A 173 18.25 -5.87 1.20
CA HIS A 173 18.51 -4.57 0.57
C HIS A 173 19.85 -4.58 -0.16
N TYR A 174 20.93 -5.02 0.48
CA TYR A 174 22.25 -5.02 -0.13
C TYR A 174 22.32 -5.95 -1.35
N VAL A 175 21.85 -7.19 -1.23
CA VAL A 175 22.07 -8.20 -2.29
C VAL A 175 21.01 -8.18 -3.39
N ALA A 176 19.83 -7.57 -3.18
CA ALA A 176 18.76 -7.54 -4.18
C ALA A 176 18.01 -6.20 -4.26
N GLY A 177 17.83 -5.49 -3.15
CA GLY A 177 17.21 -4.17 -3.16
C GLY A 177 17.99 -3.15 -3.99
N LEU A 178 19.32 -3.12 -3.84
CA LEU A 178 20.24 -2.33 -4.66
C LEU A 178 20.21 -2.76 -6.13
N VAL A 179 20.06 -4.05 -6.41
CA VAL A 179 19.89 -4.56 -7.78
C VAL A 179 18.62 -3.99 -8.40
N GLY A 180 17.51 -3.99 -7.66
CA GLY A 180 16.25 -3.37 -8.09
C GLY A 180 16.41 -1.88 -8.36
N ILE A 181 17.09 -1.14 -7.48
CA ILE A 181 17.38 0.29 -7.67
C ILE A 181 18.26 0.53 -8.92
N GLY A 182 19.27 -0.31 -9.13
CA GLY A 182 20.13 -0.26 -10.31
C GLY A 182 19.35 -0.46 -11.60
N LEU A 183 18.53 -1.51 -11.66
CA LEU A 183 17.66 -1.80 -12.81
C LEU A 183 16.73 -0.63 -13.12
N SER A 184 16.04 -0.08 -12.13
CA SER A 184 15.16 1.08 -12.32
C SER A 184 15.90 2.29 -12.87
N ARG A 185 17.13 2.55 -12.40
CA ARG A 185 17.98 3.63 -12.94
C ARG A 185 18.41 3.36 -14.37
N LEU A 186 18.75 2.11 -14.72
CA LEU A 186 19.07 1.73 -16.11
C LEU A 186 17.86 1.90 -17.03
N PHE A 187 16.63 1.56 -16.57
CA PHE A 187 15.41 1.74 -17.36
C PHE A 187 15.16 3.22 -17.69
N SER A 188 15.21 4.10 -16.69
CA SER A 188 15.07 5.54 -16.92
C SER A 188 16.21 6.12 -17.75
N ALA A 189 17.45 5.68 -17.52
CA ALA A 189 18.61 6.11 -18.30
C ALA A 189 18.57 5.66 -19.77
N SER A 190 17.83 4.60 -20.09
CA SER A 190 17.57 4.16 -21.46
C SER A 190 16.45 4.92 -22.17
N GLU A 191 15.77 5.84 -21.47
CA GLU A 191 14.60 6.57 -21.96
C GLU A 191 13.40 5.69 -22.33
N LEU A 192 13.47 4.37 -22.09
CA LEU A 192 12.34 3.45 -22.25
C LEU A 192 11.30 3.61 -21.14
N GLU A 193 11.69 4.17 -19.99
CA GLU A 193 10.80 4.44 -18.86
C GLU A 193 10.95 5.87 -18.34
N ASP A 194 9.89 6.34 -17.67
CA ASP A 194 9.85 7.68 -17.07
C ASP A 194 10.95 7.86 -16.01
N PRO A 195 11.58 9.05 -15.88
CA PRO A 195 12.56 9.34 -14.83
C PRO A 195 12.11 8.98 -13.41
N ILE A 196 10.80 9.05 -13.12
CA ILE A 196 10.28 8.71 -11.79
C ILE A 196 10.52 7.23 -11.41
N VAL A 197 10.63 6.32 -12.38
CA VAL A 197 10.92 4.90 -12.14
C VAL A 197 12.31 4.75 -11.51
N GLY A 198 13.31 5.43 -12.06
CA GLY A 198 14.68 5.44 -11.55
C GLY A 198 14.90 6.24 -10.27
N GLN A 199 14.00 7.17 -9.93
CA GLN A 199 14.09 8.00 -8.72
C GLN A 199 13.43 7.34 -7.48
N ASP A 200 12.37 6.55 -7.67
CA ASP A 200 11.68 5.88 -6.56
C ASP A 200 12.47 4.63 -6.09
N THR A 201 13.41 4.89 -5.19
CA THR A 201 14.23 3.83 -4.59
C THR A 201 13.45 2.93 -3.65
N GLN A 202 12.32 3.38 -3.08
CA GLN A 202 11.55 2.59 -2.11
C GLN A 202 10.87 1.41 -2.79
N LEU A 203 10.14 1.66 -3.88
CA LEU A 203 9.48 0.58 -4.61
C LEU A 203 10.48 -0.36 -5.30
N SER A 204 11.55 0.21 -5.86
CA SER A 204 12.63 -0.55 -6.47
C SER A 204 13.32 -1.48 -5.46
N ASN A 205 13.54 -0.98 -4.24
CA ASN A 205 14.04 -1.79 -3.14
C ASN A 205 13.07 -2.92 -2.78
N SER A 206 11.78 -2.60 -2.62
CA SER A 206 10.73 -3.57 -2.26
C SER A 206 10.61 -4.72 -3.28
N MET A 207 10.73 -4.41 -4.58
CA MET A 207 10.80 -5.40 -5.66
C MET A 207 11.96 -6.39 -5.47
N GLY A 208 13.14 -5.89 -5.09
CA GLY A 208 14.32 -6.71 -4.82
C GLY A 208 14.17 -7.56 -3.55
N LEU A 209 13.65 -6.96 -2.47
CA LEU A 209 13.40 -7.65 -1.20
C LEU A 209 12.44 -8.83 -1.38
N PHE A 210 11.35 -8.66 -2.14
CA PHE A 210 10.39 -9.75 -2.35
C PHE A 210 11.03 -10.97 -3.02
N LEU A 211 11.84 -10.75 -4.06
CA LEU A 211 12.57 -11.81 -4.76
C LEU A 211 13.58 -12.49 -3.83
N GLN A 212 14.37 -11.71 -3.09
CA GLN A 212 15.43 -12.28 -2.26
C GLN A 212 14.89 -13.03 -1.05
N LYS A 213 13.87 -12.49 -0.39
CA LYS A 213 13.18 -13.21 0.69
C LYS A 213 12.61 -14.53 0.19
N THR A 214 12.03 -14.53 -1.01
CA THR A 214 11.51 -15.77 -1.62
C THR A 214 12.61 -16.80 -1.84
N ASN A 215 13.79 -16.38 -2.34
CA ASN A 215 14.92 -17.29 -2.52
C ASN A 215 15.43 -17.82 -1.17
N ILE A 216 15.71 -16.95 -0.19
CA ILE A 216 16.18 -17.34 1.15
C ILE A 216 15.21 -18.30 1.86
N ILE A 217 13.90 -18.08 1.70
CA ILE A 217 12.88 -18.96 2.28
C ILE A 217 12.92 -20.35 1.63
N ARG A 218 12.99 -20.40 0.29
CA ARG A 218 12.96 -21.64 -0.49
C ARG A 218 14.23 -22.46 -0.28
N ASP A 219 15.39 -21.80 -0.22
CA ASP A 219 16.72 -22.43 -0.31
C ASP A 219 17.30 -22.83 1.05
N TYR A 220 16.49 -22.80 2.12
CA TYR A 220 16.88 -23.17 3.49
C TYR A 220 17.85 -24.36 3.56
N LEU A 221 17.53 -25.49 2.91
CA LEU A 221 18.34 -26.70 3.05
C LEU A 221 19.70 -26.59 2.32
N GLU A 222 19.73 -25.94 1.16
CA GLU A 222 20.96 -25.70 0.39
C GLU A 222 21.88 -24.77 1.21
N ASP A 223 21.33 -23.68 1.74
CA ASP A 223 22.07 -22.75 2.58
C ASP A 223 22.63 -23.43 3.84
N GLN A 224 21.84 -24.26 4.52
CA GLN A 224 22.31 -25.01 5.69
C GLN A 224 23.44 -26.01 5.36
N LEU A 225 23.38 -26.68 4.21
CA LEU A 225 24.43 -27.61 3.78
C LEU A 225 25.74 -26.88 3.45
N ASP A 226 25.64 -25.68 2.91
CA ASP A 226 26.78 -24.80 2.62
C ASP A 226 27.27 -24.02 3.85
N GLY A 227 26.64 -24.20 5.00
CA GLY A 227 27.01 -23.52 6.25
C GLY A 227 26.57 -22.05 6.35
N ARG A 228 25.58 -21.65 5.53
CA ARG A 228 25.01 -20.30 5.47
C ARG A 228 23.71 -20.22 6.28
N GLU A 229 23.53 -19.15 7.05
CA GLU A 229 22.37 -18.94 7.94
C GLU A 229 21.72 -17.56 7.67
N PHE A 230 20.73 -17.52 6.79
CA PHE A 230 20.06 -16.26 6.41
C PHE A 230 18.73 -15.99 7.11
N TRP A 231 18.09 -17.00 7.71
CA TRP A 231 16.83 -16.80 8.43
C TRP A 231 17.12 -16.02 9.73
N PRO A 232 16.33 -14.96 10.04
CA PRO A 232 16.60 -14.10 11.19
C PRO A 232 16.34 -14.84 12.51
N ARG A 233 17.27 -14.71 13.48
CA ARG A 233 17.12 -15.31 14.83
C ARG A 233 15.81 -14.94 15.50
N GLU A 234 15.40 -13.69 15.37
CA GLU A 234 14.12 -13.20 15.88
C GLU A 234 12.94 -14.07 15.44
N ALA A 235 12.93 -14.59 14.22
CA ALA A 235 11.90 -15.50 13.75
C ALA A 235 12.14 -16.94 14.21
N TRP A 236 13.29 -17.55 13.86
CA TRP A 236 13.47 -18.99 14.07
C TRP A 236 13.62 -19.39 15.54
N SER A 237 14.12 -18.51 16.40
CA SER A 237 14.29 -18.80 17.83
C SER A 237 12.97 -18.98 18.59
N LYS A 238 11.85 -18.50 18.03
CA LYS A 238 10.50 -18.75 18.55
C LYS A 238 10.08 -20.23 18.43
N TYR A 239 10.71 -20.95 17.49
CA TYR A 239 10.30 -22.28 17.06
C TYR A 239 11.39 -23.34 17.26
N GLY A 240 12.66 -22.97 17.39
CA GLY A 240 13.77 -23.89 17.57
C GLY A 240 14.94 -23.29 18.36
N LYS A 241 15.88 -24.14 18.77
CA LYS A 241 17.09 -23.72 19.50
C LYS A 241 18.21 -23.27 18.57
N LYS A 242 18.32 -23.92 17.41
CA LYS A 242 19.21 -23.57 16.31
C LYS A 242 18.46 -23.66 15.00
N LEU A 243 18.84 -22.85 14.02
CA LEU A 243 18.24 -22.88 12.69
C LEU A 243 18.37 -24.28 12.06
N SER A 244 19.56 -24.89 12.14
CA SER A 244 19.85 -26.24 11.63
C SER A 244 18.94 -27.34 12.17
N ASP A 245 18.33 -27.14 13.35
CA ASP A 245 17.47 -28.15 13.97
C ASP A 245 16.18 -28.38 13.16
N PHE A 246 15.78 -27.45 12.30
CA PHE A 246 14.58 -27.58 11.46
C PHE A 246 14.67 -28.66 10.38
N ALA A 247 15.89 -29.12 10.04
CA ALA A 247 16.06 -30.28 9.16
C ALA A 247 15.71 -31.61 9.85
N ASN A 248 15.65 -31.65 11.19
CA ASN A 248 15.35 -32.87 11.93
C ASN A 248 13.84 -33.18 11.87
N PRO A 249 13.45 -34.44 11.61
CA PRO A 249 12.04 -34.82 11.52
C PRO A 249 11.21 -34.47 12.78
N GLU A 250 11.83 -34.48 13.95
CA GLU A 250 11.19 -34.16 15.24
C GLU A 250 10.76 -32.69 15.36
N ASN A 251 11.42 -31.78 14.63
CA ASN A 251 11.16 -30.34 14.67
C ASN A 251 10.34 -29.85 13.48
N ILE A 252 9.77 -30.74 12.67
CA ILE A 252 9.15 -30.36 11.40
C ILE A 252 7.93 -29.45 11.57
N VAL A 253 7.15 -29.65 12.64
CA VAL A 253 5.97 -28.82 12.95
C VAL A 253 6.38 -27.38 13.28
N PRO A 254 7.26 -27.12 14.27
CA PRO A 254 7.72 -25.75 14.53
C PRO A 254 8.50 -25.15 13.36
N ALA A 255 9.25 -25.94 12.59
CA ALA A 255 9.93 -25.48 11.39
C ALA A 255 8.94 -24.91 10.35
N VAL A 256 7.85 -25.63 10.07
CA VAL A 256 6.79 -25.17 9.15
C VAL A 256 6.08 -23.91 9.68
N GLN A 257 5.95 -23.75 11.00
CA GLN A 257 5.40 -22.52 11.58
C GLN A 257 6.33 -21.32 11.34
N CYS A 258 7.64 -21.49 11.53
CA CYS A 258 8.63 -20.46 11.22
C CYS A 258 8.63 -20.10 9.73
N LEU A 259 8.58 -21.11 8.85
CA LEU A 259 8.44 -20.95 7.41
C LEU A 259 7.25 -20.06 7.05
N ASN A 260 6.09 -20.34 7.63
CA ASN A 260 4.87 -19.57 7.36
C ASN A 260 4.97 -18.12 7.87
N GLU A 261 5.65 -17.86 8.99
CA GLU A 261 5.92 -16.49 9.48
C GLU A 261 6.76 -15.71 8.47
N LEU A 262 7.85 -16.30 7.97
CA LEU A 262 8.73 -15.66 6.98
C LEU A 262 8.03 -15.44 5.63
N ILE A 263 7.24 -16.41 5.17
CA ILE A 263 6.42 -16.26 3.95
C ILE A 263 5.43 -15.10 4.13
N THR A 264 4.74 -15.02 5.26
CA THR A 264 3.78 -13.93 5.54
C THR A 264 4.47 -12.57 5.54
N ASN A 265 5.70 -12.48 6.07
CA ASN A 265 6.49 -11.26 6.00
C ASN A 265 6.89 -10.90 4.55
N ALA A 266 7.30 -11.87 3.74
CA ALA A 266 7.62 -11.63 2.33
C ALA A 266 6.41 -11.10 1.55
N LEU A 267 5.20 -11.58 1.84
CA LEU A 267 3.96 -11.14 1.18
C LEU A 267 3.65 -9.64 1.41
N LEU A 268 4.22 -9.01 2.43
CA LEU A 268 4.05 -7.57 2.67
C LEU A 268 4.58 -6.70 1.51
N HIS A 269 5.47 -7.23 0.66
CA HIS A 269 6.01 -6.53 -0.50
C HIS A 269 5.10 -6.59 -1.75
N VAL A 270 4.10 -7.48 -1.79
CA VAL A 270 3.22 -7.65 -2.97
C VAL A 270 2.52 -6.35 -3.39
N PRO A 271 1.98 -5.51 -2.48
CA PRO A 271 1.39 -4.23 -2.86
C PRO A 271 2.38 -3.27 -3.53
N ASP A 272 3.63 -3.24 -3.06
CA ASP A 272 4.68 -2.41 -3.64
C ASP A 272 5.09 -2.92 -5.02
N VAL A 273 5.19 -4.25 -5.18
CA VAL A 273 5.45 -4.89 -6.47
C VAL A 273 4.40 -4.50 -7.50
N LEU A 274 3.10 -4.62 -7.15
CA LEU A 274 2.01 -4.21 -8.04
C LEU A 274 2.03 -2.72 -8.35
N THR A 275 2.43 -1.89 -7.37
CA THR A 275 2.55 -0.45 -7.56
C THR A 275 3.71 -0.12 -8.50
N PHE A 276 4.87 -0.77 -8.36
CA PHE A 276 6.02 -0.60 -9.25
C PHE A 276 5.67 -1.00 -10.68
N LEU A 277 5.11 -2.20 -10.88
CA LEU A 277 4.72 -2.70 -12.20
C LEU A 277 3.67 -1.81 -12.87
N SER A 278 2.80 -1.12 -12.12
CA SER A 278 1.79 -0.21 -12.68
C SER A 278 2.37 1.07 -13.29
N ARG A 279 3.66 1.37 -13.03
CA ARG A 279 4.35 2.56 -13.56
C ARG A 279 5.13 2.28 -14.84
N LEU A 280 5.37 1.02 -15.17
CA LEU A 280 6.15 0.62 -16.34
C LEU A 280 5.30 0.77 -17.60
N LYS A 281 5.85 1.43 -18.62
CA LYS A 281 5.18 1.70 -19.90
C LYS A 281 5.75 0.85 -21.02
N ASN A 282 7.05 0.56 -21.02
CA ASN A 282 7.66 -0.28 -22.03
C ASN A 282 7.35 -1.75 -21.75
N GLN A 283 6.84 -2.45 -22.77
CA GLN A 283 6.38 -3.84 -22.63
C GLN A 283 7.52 -4.82 -22.29
N SER A 284 8.71 -4.62 -22.85
CA SER A 284 9.86 -5.49 -22.57
C SER A 284 10.34 -5.31 -21.12
N VAL A 285 10.37 -4.07 -20.62
CA VAL A 285 10.70 -3.73 -19.23
C VAL A 285 9.64 -4.26 -18.26
N PHE A 286 8.36 -4.10 -18.61
CA PHE A 286 7.23 -4.67 -17.85
C PHE A 286 7.38 -6.18 -17.71
N ASN A 287 7.56 -6.90 -18.83
CA ASN A 287 7.70 -8.36 -18.81
C ASN A 287 8.94 -8.79 -17.99
N PHE A 288 10.07 -8.09 -18.19
CA PHE A 288 11.30 -8.33 -17.43
C PHE A 288 11.08 -8.24 -15.92
N CYS A 289 10.30 -7.24 -15.47
CA CYS A 289 9.99 -7.07 -14.05
C CYS A 289 8.88 -8.02 -13.57
N ALA A 290 7.84 -8.25 -14.35
CA ALA A 290 6.63 -8.96 -13.91
C ALA A 290 6.87 -10.47 -13.77
N ILE A 291 7.58 -11.09 -14.72
CA ILE A 291 7.76 -12.55 -14.79
C ILE A 291 8.44 -13.10 -13.52
N PRO A 292 9.58 -12.55 -13.04
CA PRO A 292 10.20 -13.01 -11.79
C PRO A 292 9.26 -12.88 -10.59
N GLN A 293 8.44 -11.83 -10.53
CA GLN A 293 7.57 -11.56 -9.39
C GLN A 293 6.38 -12.52 -9.32
N VAL A 294 5.78 -12.88 -10.46
CA VAL A 294 4.74 -13.92 -10.48
C VAL A 294 5.30 -15.32 -10.19
N MET A 295 6.55 -15.58 -10.58
CA MET A 295 7.24 -16.82 -10.21
C MET A 295 7.54 -16.85 -8.71
N ALA A 296 7.88 -15.71 -8.10
CA ALA A 296 8.15 -15.61 -6.68
C ALA A 296 6.91 -15.92 -5.84
N ILE A 297 5.75 -15.32 -6.14
CA ILE A 297 4.51 -15.61 -5.40
C ILE A 297 4.08 -17.08 -5.55
N ALA A 298 4.20 -17.66 -6.76
CA ALA A 298 3.90 -19.07 -6.98
C ALA A 298 4.86 -20.00 -6.20
N THR A 299 6.12 -19.58 -6.05
CA THR A 299 7.11 -20.29 -5.23
C THR A 299 6.76 -20.22 -3.75
N LEU A 300 6.40 -19.04 -3.24
CA LEU A 300 5.95 -18.88 -1.85
C LEU A 300 4.70 -19.71 -1.57
N ALA A 301 3.73 -19.76 -2.49
CA ALA A 301 2.55 -20.61 -2.38
C ALA A 301 2.94 -22.11 -2.32
N ALA A 302 3.88 -22.55 -3.15
CA ALA A 302 4.39 -23.92 -3.12
C ALA A 302 5.17 -24.25 -1.83
N CYS A 303 5.82 -23.26 -1.21
CA CYS A 303 6.53 -23.41 0.06
C CYS A 303 5.60 -23.35 1.28
N TYR A 304 4.46 -22.66 1.19
CA TYR A 304 3.59 -22.43 2.34
C TYR A 304 3.02 -23.75 2.90
N ASN A 305 3.11 -23.90 4.22
CA ASN A 305 2.72 -25.11 4.93
C ASN A 305 3.36 -26.42 4.38
N ASN A 306 4.51 -26.32 3.70
CA ASN A 306 5.13 -27.44 3.01
C ASN A 306 6.43 -27.89 3.70
N GLN A 307 6.35 -29.02 4.40
CA GLN A 307 7.51 -29.64 5.07
C GLN A 307 8.66 -30.04 4.11
N GLN A 308 8.42 -30.09 2.80
CA GLN A 308 9.47 -30.46 1.84
C GLN A 308 10.58 -29.43 1.75
N VAL A 309 10.34 -28.16 2.14
CA VAL A 309 11.39 -27.11 2.22
C VAL A 309 12.57 -27.55 3.09
N PHE A 310 12.31 -28.38 4.11
CA PHE A 310 13.34 -28.87 5.04
C PHE A 310 13.97 -30.21 4.63
N LYS A 311 13.46 -30.85 3.57
CA LYS A 311 13.87 -32.21 3.15
C LYS A 311 14.45 -32.22 1.73
N GLY A 312 14.23 -31.17 0.95
CA GLY A 312 14.68 -31.07 -0.42
C GLY A 312 14.29 -29.75 -1.05
N VAL A 313 14.48 -29.67 -2.36
CA VAL A 313 14.25 -28.42 -3.10
C VAL A 313 12.80 -28.35 -3.57
N VAL A 314 12.07 -27.34 -3.10
CA VAL A 314 10.71 -27.02 -3.58
C VAL A 314 10.82 -26.15 -4.83
N LYS A 315 10.30 -26.64 -5.95
CA LYS A 315 10.30 -25.93 -7.24
C LYS A 315 8.92 -26.00 -7.88
N ILE A 316 8.48 -24.88 -8.43
CA ILE A 316 7.33 -24.86 -9.34
C ILE A 316 7.63 -25.71 -10.57
N ARG A 317 6.59 -26.34 -11.14
CA ARG A 317 6.78 -27.20 -12.33
C ARG A 317 7.22 -26.35 -13.51
N LYS A 318 8.02 -26.92 -14.43
CA LYS A 318 8.45 -26.21 -15.64
C LYS A 318 7.27 -25.75 -16.51
N GLY A 319 6.22 -26.58 -16.62
CA GLY A 319 5.00 -26.21 -17.34
C GLY A 319 4.31 -25.00 -16.72
N GLN A 320 4.12 -25.02 -15.39
CA GLN A 320 3.61 -23.89 -14.62
C GLN A 320 4.46 -22.62 -14.79
N ALA A 321 5.78 -22.72 -14.72
CA ALA A 321 6.68 -21.58 -14.94
C ALA A 321 6.55 -20.98 -16.35
N VAL A 322 6.40 -21.82 -17.38
CA VAL A 322 6.16 -21.37 -18.76
C VAL A 322 4.78 -20.70 -18.88
N THR A 323 3.73 -21.27 -18.29
CA THR A 323 2.41 -20.65 -18.25
C THR A 323 2.47 -19.26 -17.61
N LEU A 324 3.09 -19.14 -16.43
CA LEU A 324 3.28 -17.84 -15.76
C LEU A 324 4.02 -16.83 -16.64
N MET A 325 5.07 -17.27 -17.32
CA MET A 325 5.83 -16.43 -18.25
C MET A 325 4.99 -15.95 -19.43
N MET A 326 4.07 -16.79 -19.92
CA MET A 326 3.21 -16.48 -21.06
C MET A 326 2.00 -15.63 -20.67
N ASP A 327 1.54 -15.73 -19.42
CA ASP A 327 0.34 -15.06 -18.95
C ASP A 327 0.64 -13.69 -18.34
N ALA A 328 1.82 -13.50 -17.73
CA ALA A 328 2.26 -12.24 -17.10
C ALA A 328 2.61 -11.13 -18.11
N THR A 329 1.65 -10.78 -18.96
CA THR A 329 1.80 -9.88 -20.12
C THR A 329 1.35 -8.46 -19.84
N ASN A 330 0.53 -8.25 -18.82
CA ASN A 330 0.05 -6.93 -18.41
C ASN A 330 -0.31 -6.93 -16.93
N LEU A 331 -0.50 -5.73 -16.36
CA LEU A 331 -0.77 -5.57 -14.93
C LEU A 331 -1.99 -6.35 -14.45
N GLN A 332 -3.04 -6.46 -15.27
CA GLN A 332 -4.25 -7.16 -14.85
C GLN A 332 -4.04 -8.67 -14.78
N ALA A 333 -3.34 -9.23 -15.74
CA ALA A 333 -2.94 -10.64 -15.70
C ALA A 333 -2.04 -10.92 -14.49
N VAL A 334 -1.06 -10.04 -14.22
CA VAL A 334 -0.20 -10.16 -13.03
C VAL A 334 -1.01 -10.12 -11.73
N LYS A 335 -1.97 -9.19 -11.60
CA LYS A 335 -2.85 -9.12 -10.43
C LYS A 335 -3.68 -10.39 -10.25
N ALA A 336 -4.26 -10.91 -11.33
CA ALA A 336 -5.03 -12.14 -11.30
C ALA A 336 -4.17 -13.32 -10.83
N ILE A 337 -2.97 -13.47 -11.40
CA ILE A 337 -2.01 -14.49 -10.99
C ILE A 337 -1.63 -14.33 -9.51
N MET A 338 -1.26 -13.12 -9.08
CA MET A 338 -0.88 -12.86 -7.69
C MET A 338 -2.02 -13.14 -6.72
N MET A 339 -3.26 -12.73 -7.04
CA MET A 339 -4.42 -13.04 -6.21
C MET A 339 -4.67 -14.54 -6.11
N GLN A 340 -4.60 -15.27 -7.22
CA GLN A 340 -4.75 -16.73 -7.22
C GLN A 340 -3.77 -17.40 -6.24
N TYR A 341 -2.47 -17.09 -6.32
CA TYR A 341 -1.49 -17.71 -5.43
C TYR A 341 -1.54 -17.20 -3.99
N VAL A 342 -2.00 -15.97 -3.75
CA VAL A 342 -2.26 -15.48 -2.39
C VAL A 342 -3.44 -16.21 -1.76
N GLU A 343 -4.49 -16.55 -2.54
CA GLU A 343 -5.62 -17.36 -2.06
C GLU A 343 -5.22 -18.81 -1.72
N GLU A 344 -4.24 -19.37 -2.46
CA GLU A 344 -3.65 -20.68 -2.17
C GLU A 344 -2.83 -20.70 -0.87
N ILE A 345 -2.45 -19.52 -0.35
CA ILE A 345 -1.81 -19.34 0.95
C ILE A 345 -2.92 -19.03 1.96
N PRO A 346 -3.50 -20.01 2.68
CA PRO A 346 -4.51 -19.73 3.69
C PRO A 346 -3.85 -19.00 4.86
N VAL A 347 -3.81 -17.67 4.78
CA VAL A 347 -3.35 -16.79 5.86
C VAL A 347 -4.40 -16.85 6.97
N CYS A 348 -4.30 -17.88 7.81
CA CYS A 348 -5.15 -18.10 8.97
C CYS A 348 -4.27 -18.15 10.22
N LYS A 349 -4.32 -17.08 11.03
CA LYS A 349 -4.07 -17.08 12.49
C LYS A 349 -2.74 -17.71 12.96
N ILE A 350 -1.62 -16.99 12.87
CA ILE A 350 -0.44 -17.27 13.72
C ILE A 350 -0.23 -16.09 14.68
N LYS A 351 -0.47 -16.34 15.96
CA LYS A 351 -0.08 -15.48 17.08
C LYS A 351 1.44 -15.32 17.07
N ILE A 352 1.96 -14.11 16.94
CA ILE A 352 3.34 -13.83 17.37
C ILE A 352 3.32 -13.82 18.90
N ARG A 353 3.59 -14.98 19.52
CA ARG A 353 3.96 -15.07 20.93
C ARG A 353 5.43 -14.65 21.03
N GLY A 354 5.70 -13.55 21.72
CA GLY A 354 7.10 -13.15 21.96
C GLY A 354 7.32 -11.77 22.57
N ALA A 355 6.59 -11.39 23.62
CA ALA A 355 7.02 -10.33 24.55
C ALA A 355 6.42 -10.58 25.95
N SER A 356 6.80 -11.70 26.57
CA SER A 356 6.49 -11.96 27.97
C SER A 356 7.50 -12.97 28.51
N MET A 357 8.59 -12.44 29.07
CA MET A 357 9.23 -12.97 30.27
C MET A 357 10.45 -12.11 30.61
N MET A 358 10.23 -11.03 31.35
CA MET A 358 11.09 -10.60 32.46
C MET A 358 10.30 -9.65 33.36
N SER A 359 9.74 -10.18 34.43
CA SER A 359 9.95 -9.68 35.79
C SER A 359 8.99 -10.38 36.75
N GLN A 360 9.56 -11.13 37.69
CA GLN A 360 8.91 -11.35 38.97
C GLN A 360 9.83 -10.83 40.06
N ASN A 361 9.19 -10.15 41.01
CA ASN A 361 9.62 -9.83 42.37
C ASN A 361 10.60 -8.66 42.52
N HIS A 362 10.08 -7.50 42.95
CA HIS A 362 10.47 -6.92 44.24
C HIS A 362 9.40 -5.97 44.83
N LYS A 363 9.46 -5.86 46.16
CA LYS A 363 8.44 -5.44 47.13
C LYS A 363 8.14 -3.92 47.14
N GLN A 364 7.02 -3.62 47.82
CA GLN A 364 6.35 -2.34 48.08
C GLN A 364 7.17 -1.20 48.75
N SER A 365 6.71 0.04 48.44
CA SER A 365 6.68 1.32 49.21
C SER A 365 7.81 2.36 49.01
N PRO A 366 7.59 3.66 49.28
CA PRO A 366 6.57 4.57 48.71
C PRO A 366 7.14 5.91 48.15
N SER A 367 6.38 6.53 47.24
CA SER A 367 6.27 7.98 46.92
C SER A 367 7.51 8.90 46.82
N VAL A 368 7.80 9.39 45.60
CA VAL A 368 8.02 10.83 45.24
C VAL A 368 7.67 11.01 43.73
N PRO A 369 6.93 12.05 43.30
CA PRO A 369 6.48 12.22 41.91
C PRO A 369 7.42 13.08 41.04
N SER A 370 7.59 12.75 39.76
CA SER A 370 7.99 13.68 38.67
C SER A 370 7.79 13.04 37.27
N PRO A 371 7.84 13.75 36.13
CA PRO A 371 6.65 14.16 35.39
C PRO A 371 6.66 13.75 33.91
N SER A 372 5.66 12.97 33.48
CA SER A 372 5.10 13.01 32.12
C SER A 372 3.85 12.13 32.09
N THR A 373 2.74 12.69 32.56
CA THR A 373 1.41 12.20 32.17
C THR A 373 1.35 12.35 30.65
N VAL A 374 1.51 11.25 29.92
CA VAL A 374 1.21 11.23 28.49
C VAL A 374 -0.29 11.51 28.38
N TYR A 375 -0.62 12.67 27.84
CA TYR A 375 -1.98 13.12 27.58
C TYR A 375 -2.71 12.09 26.71
N LYS A 376 -3.63 11.32 27.29
CA LYS A 376 -4.72 10.65 26.54
C LYS A 376 -5.76 11.73 26.26
N LEU A 377 -5.80 12.25 25.03
CA LEU A 377 -6.74 13.30 24.62
C LEU A 377 -7.41 12.89 23.30
N CYS A 378 -8.73 13.04 23.22
CA CYS A 378 -9.48 12.88 21.99
C CYS A 378 -9.11 14.01 21.01
N GLN A 379 -8.65 13.69 19.79
CA GLN A 379 -8.34 14.67 18.75
C GLN A 379 -9.15 14.37 17.50
N LEU A 380 -9.90 15.33 16.97
CA LEU A 380 -10.89 15.13 15.92
C LEU A 380 -10.37 14.65 14.56
N ARG A 381 -10.85 13.50 14.12
CA ARG A 381 -10.65 12.98 12.77
C ARG A 381 -11.60 13.66 11.79
N TRP A 382 -11.09 14.41 10.81
CA TRP A 382 -11.84 14.85 9.63
C TRP A 382 -12.34 13.72 8.74
N ILE A 383 -13.22 14.03 7.77
CA ILE A 383 -13.53 13.13 6.66
C ILE A 383 -12.26 12.84 5.83
N HIS A 384 -11.52 11.83 6.24
CA HIS A 384 -10.61 11.08 5.38
C HIS A 384 -11.46 10.10 4.53
N LEU A 385 -12.14 10.59 3.48
CA LEU A 385 -12.49 9.69 2.36
C LEU A 385 -11.22 9.13 1.69
N SER A 386 -10.03 9.67 2.01
CA SER A 386 -8.74 9.07 1.66
C SER A 386 -8.46 7.75 2.38
N ASN A 387 -9.16 7.42 3.48
CA ASN A 387 -9.10 6.10 4.12
C ASN A 387 -10.19 5.12 3.65
N PHE A 388 -11.03 5.53 2.69
CA PHE A 388 -11.36 4.63 1.59
C PHE A 388 -10.13 4.46 0.71
N LYS A 389 -9.07 3.84 1.24
CA LYS A 389 -7.97 3.35 0.42
C LYS A 389 -8.57 2.26 -0.45
N LEU A 390 -9.01 2.62 -1.66
CA LEU A 390 -9.25 1.64 -2.70
C LEU A 390 -7.96 0.82 -2.85
N SER A 391 -8.07 -0.51 -2.89
CA SER A 391 -6.94 -1.36 -3.28
C SER A 391 -6.34 -0.77 -4.57
N ASN A 392 -5.03 -0.54 -4.59
CA ASN A 392 -4.36 0.17 -5.68
C ASN A 392 -4.50 -0.62 -6.99
N TYR A 393 -5.50 -0.24 -7.77
CA TYR A 393 -5.64 -0.56 -9.16
C TYR A 393 -5.39 0.73 -9.95
N GLN A 394 -4.18 0.98 -10.46
CA GLN A 394 -4.03 1.89 -11.59
C GLN A 394 -3.91 1.03 -12.84
N GLY A 395 -5.06 0.81 -13.49
CA GLY A 395 -5.17 0.30 -14.85
C GLY A 395 -5.92 1.36 -15.65
N SER A 396 -5.26 1.80 -16.72
CA SER A 396 -5.80 2.41 -17.94
C SER A 396 -7.14 3.15 -17.82
N ALA A 397 -7.08 4.48 -17.85
CA ALA A 397 -7.90 5.18 -18.83
C ALA A 397 -7.44 4.65 -20.19
N GLY A 398 -8.05 3.56 -20.65
CA GLY A 398 -8.07 3.26 -22.07
C GLY A 398 -8.78 4.44 -22.72
N GLU A 399 -8.25 4.90 -23.84
CA GLU A 399 -8.74 6.01 -24.65
C GLU A 399 -10.27 5.99 -24.79
N MET A 400 -10.95 6.61 -23.84
CA MET A 400 -11.95 7.60 -24.18
C MET A 400 -11.14 8.70 -24.86
N SER A 401 -11.48 8.99 -26.12
CA SER A 401 -10.92 10.14 -26.84
C SER A 401 -10.79 11.32 -25.88
N ALA A 402 -9.77 12.15 -26.07
CA ALA A 402 -9.48 13.33 -25.25
C ALA A 402 -10.67 14.32 -25.06
N GLU A 403 -11.82 14.04 -25.68
CA GLU A 403 -13.09 14.74 -25.49
C GLU A 403 -13.98 14.18 -24.37
N ALA A 404 -13.73 12.97 -23.86
CA ALA A 404 -14.64 12.30 -22.91
C ALA A 404 -14.04 12.10 -21.49
N ALA A 405 -12.71 12.06 -21.35
CA ALA A 405 -12.04 12.28 -20.08
C ALA A 405 -11.67 13.76 -20.02
N GLY A 406 -12.46 14.59 -19.34
CA GLY A 406 -12.18 16.02 -19.17
C GLY A 406 -10.88 16.25 -18.40
N GLU A 407 -9.74 16.06 -19.06
CA GLU A 407 -8.47 16.64 -18.68
C GLU A 407 -8.68 18.15 -18.72
N LEU A 408 -8.65 18.75 -17.53
CA LEU A 408 -8.64 20.18 -17.38
C LEU A 408 -7.48 20.72 -18.21
N ASN A 409 -7.79 21.54 -19.20
CA ASN A 409 -6.81 22.21 -20.04
C ASN A 409 -5.89 23.06 -19.14
N GLN A 410 -4.74 22.48 -18.74
CA GLN A 410 -3.83 23.00 -17.71
C GLN A 410 -3.25 24.36 -18.11
N ASP A 411 -3.24 24.65 -19.42
CA ASP A 411 -2.78 25.91 -20.01
C ASP A 411 -3.60 27.15 -19.61
N SER A 412 -4.76 26.96 -18.95
CA SER A 412 -5.66 28.05 -18.51
C SER A 412 -5.79 28.23 -17.00
N MET A 413 -5.00 27.50 -16.20
CA MET A 413 -5.08 27.51 -14.72
C MET A 413 -3.87 28.23 -14.11
N SER A 414 -4.08 28.98 -13.02
CA SER A 414 -2.97 29.54 -12.25
C SER A 414 -2.11 28.43 -11.64
N GLU A 415 -0.82 28.70 -11.45
CA GLU A 415 0.12 27.76 -10.81
C GLU A 415 -0.33 27.40 -9.37
N GLY A 416 -0.93 28.36 -8.65
CA GLY A 416 -1.50 28.12 -7.33
C GLY A 416 -2.68 27.15 -7.38
N LEU A 417 -3.60 27.30 -8.34
CA LEU A 417 -4.75 26.41 -8.47
C LEU A 417 -4.31 24.99 -8.88
N GLN A 418 -3.32 24.87 -9.79
CA GLN A 418 -2.71 23.57 -10.11
C GLN A 418 -2.12 22.90 -8.86
N THR A 419 -1.49 23.68 -7.99
CA THR A 419 -0.95 23.20 -6.71
C THR A 419 -2.07 22.73 -5.76
N CYS A 420 -3.18 23.46 -5.66
CA CYS A 420 -4.36 23.02 -4.91
C CYS A 420 -4.91 21.67 -5.42
N TYR A 421 -5.03 21.49 -6.74
CA TYR A 421 -5.45 20.21 -7.31
C TYR A 421 -4.45 19.07 -7.07
N ARG A 422 -3.14 19.38 -7.07
CA ARG A 422 -2.09 18.42 -6.69
C ARG A 422 -2.28 17.96 -5.25
N TYR A 423 -2.49 18.90 -4.32
CA TYR A 423 -2.77 18.59 -2.93
C TYR A 423 -4.06 17.79 -2.75
N LEU A 424 -5.14 18.15 -3.44
CA LEU A 424 -6.39 17.37 -3.44
C LEU A 424 -6.16 15.92 -3.90
N LYS A 425 -5.35 15.71 -4.95
CA LYS A 425 -5.03 14.37 -5.48
C LYS A 425 -4.14 13.57 -4.51
N GLU A 426 -3.23 14.24 -3.81
CA GLU A 426 -2.34 13.63 -2.81
C GLU A 426 -3.09 13.23 -1.54
N THR A 427 -3.98 14.10 -1.04
CA THR A 427 -4.62 13.94 0.28
C THR A 427 -6.07 13.43 0.22
N GLY A 428 -6.74 13.55 -0.93
CA GLY A 428 -8.18 13.31 -1.10
C GLY A 428 -8.55 12.54 -2.38
N ARG A 429 -7.88 11.42 -2.66
CA ARG A 429 -8.05 10.62 -3.90
C ARG A 429 -9.50 10.30 -4.28
N SER A 430 -10.33 9.91 -3.30
CA SER A 430 -11.75 9.60 -3.54
C SER A 430 -12.58 10.87 -3.80
N TYR A 431 -12.32 11.95 -3.07
CA TYR A 431 -12.93 13.27 -3.32
C TYR A 431 -12.61 13.79 -4.72
N THR A 432 -11.35 13.65 -5.16
CA THR A 432 -10.92 14.05 -6.52
C THR A 432 -11.79 13.39 -7.58
N ALA A 433 -12.02 12.07 -7.47
CA ALA A 433 -12.80 11.32 -8.44
C ALA A 433 -14.31 11.57 -8.35
N ILE A 434 -14.83 11.92 -7.18
CA ILE A 434 -16.26 12.19 -6.95
C ILE A 434 -16.64 13.55 -7.53
N PHE A 435 -15.88 14.60 -7.25
CA PHE A 435 -16.25 15.98 -7.60
C PHE A 435 -15.70 16.46 -8.95
N GLN A 436 -14.86 15.68 -9.62
CA GLN A 436 -14.37 15.96 -10.97
C GLN A 436 -15.47 16.35 -11.98
N PRO A 437 -16.66 15.71 -11.98
CA PRO A 437 -17.72 16.02 -12.93
C PRO A 437 -18.41 17.37 -12.71
N LEU A 438 -18.19 18.06 -11.58
CA LEU A 438 -18.77 19.38 -11.33
C LEU A 438 -18.24 20.42 -12.33
N ASP A 439 -19.07 21.43 -12.57
CA ASP A 439 -18.71 22.61 -13.37
C ASP A 439 -17.47 23.29 -12.78
N ARG A 440 -16.63 23.87 -13.66
CA ARG A 440 -15.29 24.36 -13.31
C ARG A 440 -15.29 25.29 -12.10
N GLU A 441 -16.16 26.29 -12.08
CA GLU A 441 -16.24 27.28 -11.00
C GLU A 441 -16.50 26.62 -9.63
N VAL A 442 -17.50 25.73 -9.57
CA VAL A 442 -17.88 25.04 -8.33
C VAL A 442 -16.82 24.01 -7.94
N ARG A 443 -16.24 23.31 -8.92
CA ARG A 443 -15.18 22.33 -8.70
C ARG A 443 -13.93 22.98 -8.12
N ASP A 444 -13.54 24.14 -8.63
CA ASP A 444 -12.39 24.91 -8.13
C ASP A 444 -12.65 25.35 -6.68
N ALA A 445 -13.86 25.87 -6.38
CA ALA A 445 -14.26 26.23 -5.02
C ALA A 445 -14.28 25.04 -4.05
N VAL A 446 -14.80 23.87 -4.48
CA VAL A 446 -14.80 22.63 -3.70
C VAL A 446 -13.37 22.11 -3.47
N CYS A 447 -12.50 22.19 -4.47
CA CYS A 447 -11.09 21.81 -4.36
C CYS A 447 -10.38 22.66 -3.29
N ILE A 448 -10.50 23.99 -3.39
CA ILE A 448 -9.88 24.92 -2.44
C ILE A 448 -10.45 24.73 -1.04
N CYS A 449 -11.78 24.61 -0.91
CA CYS A 449 -12.45 24.30 0.35
C CYS A 449 -11.87 23.03 1.01
N TYR A 450 -11.77 21.93 0.25
CA TYR A 450 -11.22 20.68 0.76
C TYR A 450 -9.78 20.83 1.25
N VAL A 451 -8.91 21.47 0.47
CA VAL A 451 -7.49 21.63 0.80
C VAL A 451 -7.30 22.48 2.06
N ILE A 452 -8.04 23.58 2.19
CA ILE A 452 -8.04 24.43 3.39
C ILE A 452 -8.46 23.63 4.62
N PHE A 453 -9.52 22.84 4.49
CA PHE A 453 -10.09 22.13 5.63
C PHE A 453 -9.18 20.98 6.04
N ARG A 454 -8.50 20.33 5.08
CA ARG A 454 -7.45 19.36 5.37
C ARG A 454 -6.23 19.99 6.04
N ALA A 455 -5.92 21.27 5.74
CA ALA A 455 -4.87 22.00 6.45
C ALA A 455 -5.26 22.26 7.92
N LEU A 456 -6.49 22.71 8.19
CA LEU A 456 -7.01 22.86 9.57
C LEU A 456 -6.91 21.55 10.35
N ASP A 457 -7.38 20.47 9.74
CA ASP A 457 -7.34 19.11 10.29
C ASP A 457 -5.91 18.62 10.53
N THR A 458 -4.94 18.99 9.69
CA THR A 458 -3.52 18.68 9.93
C THR A 458 -3.00 19.31 11.23
N VAL A 459 -3.48 20.50 11.61
CA VAL A 459 -3.14 21.12 12.91
C VAL A 459 -3.80 20.37 14.07
N GLU A 460 -5.02 19.90 13.83
CA GLU A 460 -5.83 19.16 14.80
C GLU A 460 -5.16 17.80 15.10
N ASP A 461 -4.91 16.99 14.08
CA ASP A 461 -4.37 15.62 14.14
C ASP A 461 -2.96 15.54 14.76
N ASP A 462 -2.19 16.63 14.72
CA ASP A 462 -0.78 16.63 15.10
C ASP A 462 -0.59 16.68 16.63
N MET A 463 -0.42 15.50 17.22
CA MET A 463 -0.14 15.31 18.65
C MET A 463 1.13 16.03 19.15
N THR A 464 2.02 16.46 18.25
CA THR A 464 3.29 17.12 18.62
C THR A 464 3.13 18.63 18.84
N ILE A 465 2.00 19.21 18.42
CA ILE A 465 1.67 20.62 18.67
C ILE A 465 1.04 20.75 20.06
N SER A 466 1.65 21.57 20.92
CA SER A 466 1.10 21.85 22.26
C SER A 466 -0.29 22.49 22.19
N LEU A 467 -1.15 22.22 23.18
CA LEU A 467 -2.48 22.83 23.26
C LEU A 467 -2.44 24.36 23.28
N GLU A 468 -1.42 24.95 23.92
CA GLU A 468 -1.22 26.41 23.96
C GLU A 468 -1.05 27.00 22.55
N THR A 469 -0.41 26.26 21.64
CA THR A 469 -0.25 26.66 20.23
C THR A 469 -1.46 26.23 19.40
N LYS A 470 -2.00 25.03 19.63
CA LYS A 470 -3.07 24.43 18.83
C LYS A 470 -4.39 25.20 18.94
N ILE A 471 -4.81 25.54 20.16
CA ILE A 471 -6.09 26.23 20.43
C ILE A 471 -6.22 27.56 19.66
N PRO A 472 -5.27 28.52 19.75
CA PRO A 472 -5.39 29.78 19.03
C PRO A 472 -5.31 29.61 17.52
N VAL A 473 -4.54 28.64 17.02
CA VAL A 473 -4.46 28.35 15.57
C VAL A 473 -5.80 27.82 15.06
N LEU A 474 -6.37 26.79 15.70
CA LEU A 474 -7.66 26.21 15.27
C LEU A 474 -8.80 27.23 15.35
N ARG A 475 -8.88 28.00 16.45
CA ARG A 475 -9.94 29.00 16.65
C ARG A 475 -9.90 30.11 15.60
N ASN A 476 -8.70 30.55 15.22
CA ASN A 476 -8.51 31.68 14.31
C ASN A 476 -8.15 31.27 12.88
N PHE A 477 -8.18 29.98 12.55
CA PHE A 477 -7.72 29.49 11.24
C PHE A 477 -8.41 30.16 10.05
N HIS A 478 -9.71 30.46 10.20
CA HIS A 478 -10.51 31.19 9.22
C HIS A 478 -9.99 32.62 8.93
N THR A 479 -9.31 33.26 9.89
CA THR A 479 -8.72 34.59 9.70
C THR A 479 -7.46 34.53 8.85
N PHE A 480 -6.70 33.43 8.92
CA PHE A 480 -5.46 33.23 8.16
C PHE A 480 -5.70 33.07 6.66
N LEU A 481 -6.94 32.80 6.23
CA LEU A 481 -7.33 32.85 4.81
C LEU A 481 -7.08 34.22 4.18
N TYR A 482 -7.12 35.28 4.98
CA TYR A 482 -6.94 36.65 4.55
C TYR A 482 -5.52 37.19 4.81
N ASP A 483 -4.66 36.40 5.45
CA ASP A 483 -3.25 36.73 5.64
C ASP A 483 -2.42 36.07 4.53
N PRO A 484 -1.81 36.86 3.62
CA PRO A 484 -1.04 36.30 2.51
C PRO A 484 0.25 35.62 2.95
N GLU A 485 0.78 35.91 4.14
CA GLU A 485 2.07 35.38 4.59
C GLU A 485 1.95 34.25 5.61
N TRP A 486 0.75 34.04 6.14
CA TRP A 486 0.52 33.03 7.17
C TRP A 486 0.88 31.64 6.66
N ARG A 487 1.75 30.99 7.43
CA ARG A 487 2.19 29.62 7.24
C ARG A 487 2.54 29.02 8.60
N PHE A 488 2.51 27.71 8.70
CA PHE A 488 2.81 27.01 9.95
C PHE A 488 3.81 25.88 9.72
N THR A 489 5.02 26.04 10.23
CA THR A 489 6.14 25.07 10.10
C THR A 489 6.33 24.19 11.33
N GLY A 490 5.45 24.33 12.33
CA GLY A 490 5.54 23.60 13.60
C GLY A 490 4.98 22.18 13.57
N SER A 491 4.41 21.75 12.44
CA SER A 491 3.75 20.45 12.31
C SER A 491 4.72 19.36 11.85
N LYS A 492 4.61 18.17 12.44
CA LYS A 492 5.30 16.94 12.02
C LYS A 492 4.39 15.98 11.25
N ASP A 493 3.12 16.31 11.07
CA ASP A 493 2.17 15.48 10.32
C ASP A 493 2.61 15.25 8.86
N LYS A 494 2.14 14.14 8.28
CA LYS A 494 2.39 13.77 6.87
C LYS A 494 1.89 14.82 5.88
N CYS A 495 0.86 15.60 6.24
CA CYS A 495 0.25 16.66 5.43
C CYS A 495 0.80 18.06 5.75
N ARG A 496 1.88 18.20 6.54
CA ARG A 496 2.45 19.50 6.94
C ARG A 496 2.72 20.48 5.79
N ARG A 497 2.96 19.97 4.57
CA ARG A 497 3.14 20.81 3.37
C ARG A 497 1.95 21.74 3.11
N LEU A 498 0.72 21.32 3.45
CA LEU A 498 -0.48 22.16 3.34
C LEU A 498 -0.40 23.40 4.23
N LEU A 499 0.30 23.29 5.36
CA LEU A 499 0.49 24.37 6.32
C LEU A 499 1.72 25.23 5.98
N GLU A 500 2.79 24.61 5.48
CA GLU A 500 4.01 25.28 5.02
C GLU A 500 3.75 26.14 3.76
N ASP A 501 2.93 25.63 2.84
CA ASP A 501 2.54 26.25 1.57
C ASP A 501 1.12 26.86 1.62
N PHE A 502 0.61 27.14 2.83
CA PHE A 502 -0.69 27.79 3.01
C PHE A 502 -0.83 29.15 2.31
N PRO A 503 0.23 29.98 2.13
CA PRO A 503 0.16 31.20 1.32
C PRO A 503 -0.38 30.98 -0.10
N THR A 504 0.02 29.89 -0.76
CA THR A 504 -0.44 29.53 -2.10
C THR A 504 -1.92 29.15 -2.09
N ILE A 505 -2.34 28.35 -1.09
CA ILE A 505 -3.73 27.91 -0.92
C ILE A 505 -4.65 29.11 -0.60
N SER A 506 -4.23 29.98 0.32
CA SER A 506 -5.00 31.15 0.73
C SER A 506 -5.09 32.21 -0.38
N GLN A 507 -4.08 32.30 -1.26
CA GLN A 507 -4.15 33.13 -2.45
C GLN A 507 -5.25 32.68 -3.41
N GLU A 508 -5.35 31.38 -3.69
CA GLU A 508 -6.41 30.87 -4.56
C GLU A 508 -7.80 30.99 -3.93
N PHE A 509 -7.90 30.85 -2.60
CA PHE A 509 -9.12 31.20 -1.88
C PHE A 509 -9.55 32.65 -2.10
N ARG A 510 -8.62 33.61 -2.00
CA ARG A 510 -8.92 35.04 -2.22
C ARG A 510 -9.30 35.35 -3.67
N ASN A 511 -8.93 34.48 -4.62
CA ASN A 511 -9.32 34.59 -6.03
C ASN A 511 -10.75 34.10 -6.30
N LEU A 512 -11.38 33.37 -5.37
CA LEU A 512 -12.76 32.89 -5.52
C LEU A 512 -13.79 34.04 -5.47
N ALA A 513 -14.98 33.82 -6.00
CA ALA A 513 -16.09 34.76 -5.81
C ALA A 513 -16.42 34.92 -4.31
N ALA A 514 -16.81 36.13 -3.90
CA ALA A 514 -17.06 36.48 -2.50
C ALA A 514 -18.07 35.55 -1.80
N VAL A 515 -19.08 35.07 -2.54
CA VAL A 515 -20.08 34.14 -2.00
C VAL A 515 -19.46 32.79 -1.59
N TYR A 516 -18.45 32.29 -2.31
CA TYR A 516 -17.75 31.06 -1.93
C TYR A 516 -16.80 31.32 -0.77
N GLN A 517 -16.13 32.48 -0.75
CA GLN A 517 -15.25 32.87 0.35
C GLN A 517 -16.02 32.90 1.68
N GLU A 518 -17.22 33.49 1.69
CA GLU A 518 -18.09 33.56 2.87
C GLU A 518 -18.49 32.17 3.37
N VAL A 519 -18.92 31.28 2.46
CA VAL A 519 -19.31 29.91 2.83
C VAL A 519 -18.14 29.16 3.46
N ILE A 520 -16.97 29.19 2.81
CA ILE A 520 -15.76 28.48 3.26
C ILE A 520 -15.30 29.03 4.61
N ALA A 521 -15.20 30.35 4.77
CA ALA A 521 -14.71 30.98 6.00
C ALA A 521 -15.66 30.75 7.20
N ASP A 522 -16.98 30.91 7.01
CA ASP A 522 -17.98 30.65 8.07
C ASP A 522 -17.97 29.17 8.50
N THR A 523 -17.88 28.26 7.53
CA THR A 523 -17.84 26.82 7.82
C THR A 523 -16.57 26.46 8.57
N LEU A 524 -15.42 26.96 8.12
CA LEU A 524 -14.12 26.74 8.73
C LEU A 524 -14.04 27.28 10.17
N GLN A 525 -14.64 28.44 10.43
CA GLN A 525 -14.73 29.00 11.78
C GLN A 525 -15.49 28.07 12.73
N LYS A 526 -16.63 27.54 12.28
CA LYS A 526 -17.46 26.62 13.08
C LYS A 526 -16.75 25.29 13.34
N ILE A 527 -16.05 24.75 12.34
CA ILE A 527 -15.23 23.54 12.50
C ILE A 527 -14.11 23.79 13.51
N GLY A 528 -13.33 24.86 13.35
CA GLY A 528 -12.24 25.21 14.26
C GLY A 528 -12.70 25.41 15.71
N ALA A 529 -13.87 26.03 15.91
CA ALA A 529 -14.49 26.17 17.23
C ALA A 529 -14.92 24.81 17.82
N GLY A 530 -15.52 23.95 17.00
CA GLY A 530 -15.85 22.58 17.36
C GLY A 530 -14.62 21.75 17.72
N PHE A 531 -13.52 21.96 16.99
CA PHE A 531 -12.28 21.25 17.22
C PHE A 531 -11.69 21.58 18.58
N VAL A 532 -11.60 22.87 18.89
CA VAL A 532 -11.14 23.33 20.21
C VAL A 532 -11.98 22.77 21.35
N LYS A 533 -13.29 22.55 21.15
CA LYS A 533 -14.18 21.99 22.18
C LYS A 533 -13.86 20.54 22.55
N TYR A 534 -13.28 19.76 21.63
CA TYR A 534 -13.00 18.34 21.84
C TYR A 534 -11.52 18.02 22.07
N LEU A 535 -10.62 19.02 22.02
CA LEU A 535 -9.20 18.83 22.33
C LEU A 535 -8.92 18.34 23.76
N ASP A 536 -9.76 18.72 24.72
CA ASP A 536 -9.65 18.36 26.14
C ASP A 536 -10.85 17.56 26.67
N LYS A 537 -11.76 17.15 25.78
CA LYS A 537 -12.99 16.45 26.13
C LYS A 537 -13.03 15.06 25.47
N GLU A 538 -13.20 14.03 26.29
CA GLU A 538 -13.45 12.66 25.81
C GLU A 538 -14.85 12.52 25.18
N VAL A 539 -15.00 11.62 24.21
CA VAL A 539 -16.32 11.23 23.68
C VAL A 539 -17.00 10.29 24.67
N GLU A 540 -17.78 10.87 25.59
CA GLU A 540 -18.38 10.12 26.70
C GLU A 540 -19.70 9.46 26.28
N SER A 541 -20.58 10.20 25.60
CA SER A 541 -21.93 9.74 25.24
C SER A 541 -22.14 9.59 23.72
N LEU A 542 -23.24 8.94 23.32
CA LEU A 542 -23.67 8.95 21.92
C LEU A 542 -23.97 10.37 21.40
N GLU A 543 -24.42 11.28 22.28
CA GLU A 543 -24.67 12.69 21.94
C GLU A 543 -23.37 13.45 21.68
N ASP A 544 -22.32 13.17 22.48
CA ASP A 544 -20.97 13.69 22.23
C ASP A 544 -20.43 13.18 20.90
N TRP A 545 -20.67 11.90 20.59
CA TRP A 545 -20.27 11.28 19.32
C TRP A 545 -20.97 11.91 18.11
N ASP A 546 -22.25 12.26 18.25
CA ASP A 546 -23.02 13.00 17.26
C ASP A 546 -22.50 14.44 17.11
N GLU A 547 -22.30 15.15 18.21
CA GLU A 547 -21.81 16.53 18.17
C GLU A 547 -20.41 16.62 17.57
N TYR A 548 -19.51 15.75 18.00
CA TYR A 548 -18.18 15.60 17.42
C TYR A 548 -18.28 15.31 15.91
N GLY A 549 -19.12 14.33 15.53
CA GLY A 549 -19.31 13.95 14.13
C GLY A 549 -19.86 15.10 13.27
N HIS A 550 -20.70 15.96 13.86
CA HIS A 550 -21.19 17.16 13.22
C HIS A 550 -20.06 18.17 12.96
N TYR A 551 -19.18 18.43 13.93
CA TYR A 551 -18.05 19.34 13.73
C TYR A 551 -17.02 18.81 12.73
N ALA A 552 -16.70 17.53 12.79
CA ALA A 552 -15.66 16.92 11.96
C ALA A 552 -16.10 16.61 10.51
N SER A 553 -17.40 16.49 10.24
CA SER A 553 -17.93 16.04 8.95
C SER A 553 -19.25 16.68 8.56
N GLY A 554 -20.19 16.83 9.50
CA GLY A 554 -21.49 17.47 9.25
C GLY A 554 -21.36 18.88 8.67
N LEU A 555 -20.49 19.71 9.25
CA LEU A 555 -20.23 21.07 8.77
C LEU A 555 -19.53 21.10 7.41
N LEU A 556 -18.65 20.14 7.11
CA LEU A 556 -18.04 20.01 5.79
C LEU A 556 -19.10 19.77 4.72
N GLU A 557 -19.95 18.77 4.97
CA GLU A 557 -21.00 18.39 4.04
C GLU A 557 -21.96 19.56 3.80
N LEU A 558 -22.34 20.25 4.88
CA LEU A 558 -23.15 21.47 4.81
C LEU A 558 -22.43 22.58 4.02
N GLY A 559 -21.12 22.76 4.20
CA GLY A 559 -20.31 23.70 3.44
C GLY A 559 -20.35 23.39 1.94
N PHE A 560 -20.20 22.13 1.54
CA PHE A 560 -20.31 21.73 0.13
C PHE A 560 -21.72 21.96 -0.44
N LEU A 561 -22.77 21.63 0.31
CA LEU A 561 -24.15 21.91 -0.09
C LEU A 561 -24.40 23.41 -0.27
N ARG A 562 -23.85 24.24 0.63
CA ARG A 562 -23.91 25.70 0.50
C ARG A 562 -23.12 26.24 -0.69
N LEU A 563 -21.99 25.62 -1.06
CA LEU A 563 -21.24 25.99 -2.26
C LEU A 563 -22.03 25.70 -3.54
N VAL A 564 -22.70 24.54 -3.64
CA VAL A 564 -23.53 24.22 -4.82
C VAL A 564 -24.81 25.08 -4.88
N SER A 565 -25.40 25.44 -3.74
CA SER A 565 -26.51 26.41 -3.68
C SER A 565 -26.05 27.83 -4.05
N ALA A 566 -24.87 28.25 -3.59
CA ALA A 566 -24.28 29.55 -3.96
C ALA A 566 -24.00 29.65 -5.47
N ALA A 567 -23.59 28.54 -6.08
CA ALA A 567 -23.43 28.41 -7.53
C ALA A 567 -24.76 28.30 -8.30
N LYS A 568 -25.91 28.34 -7.61
CA LYS A 568 -27.26 28.19 -8.17
C LYS A 568 -27.49 26.86 -8.90
N LEU A 569 -26.70 25.83 -8.56
CA LEU A 569 -26.94 24.46 -9.05
C LEU A 569 -28.08 23.78 -8.29
N GLU A 570 -28.31 24.17 -7.04
CA GLU A 570 -29.36 23.65 -6.18
C GLU A 570 -30.13 24.78 -5.49
N ASP A 571 -31.34 24.48 -5.00
CA ASP A 571 -32.14 25.41 -4.22
C ASP A 571 -31.41 25.79 -2.91
N PRO A 572 -31.47 27.05 -2.44
CA PRO A 572 -30.89 27.45 -1.16
C PRO A 572 -31.34 26.62 0.06
N LEU A 573 -32.54 26.01 0.01
CA LEU A 573 -33.05 25.12 1.06
C LEU A 573 -32.19 23.86 1.24
N VAL A 574 -31.52 23.40 0.18
CA VAL A 574 -30.65 22.21 0.21
C VAL A 574 -29.44 22.43 1.13
N GLY A 575 -28.90 23.66 1.16
CA GLY A 575 -27.76 24.05 1.98
C GLY A 575 -28.10 24.53 3.40
N GLN A 576 -29.33 24.32 3.89
CA GLN A 576 -29.71 24.69 5.25
C GLN A 576 -29.27 23.65 6.27
N ASP A 577 -28.86 24.12 7.45
CA ASP A 577 -28.50 23.25 8.57
C ASP A 577 -29.76 22.62 9.19
N THR A 578 -30.14 21.45 8.69
CA THR A 578 -31.30 20.67 9.11
C THR A 578 -30.87 19.34 9.73
N PRO A 579 -31.75 18.65 10.48
CA PRO A 579 -31.45 17.30 10.96
C PRO A 579 -31.04 16.32 9.84
N LEU A 580 -31.67 16.41 8.66
CA LEU A 580 -31.35 15.57 7.50
C LEU A 580 -29.92 15.81 6.99
N THR A 581 -29.53 17.07 6.78
CA THR A 581 -28.17 17.42 6.34
C THR A 581 -27.12 17.01 7.37
N ARG A 582 -27.41 17.12 8.67
CA ARG A 582 -26.51 16.65 9.73
C ARG A 582 -26.34 15.14 9.66
N SER A 583 -27.42 14.39 9.51
CA SER A 583 -27.39 12.93 9.37
C SER A 583 -26.50 12.45 8.22
N LEU A 584 -26.42 13.18 7.10
CA LEU A 584 -25.51 12.85 6.00
C LEU A 584 -24.04 12.83 6.42
N GLY A 585 -23.59 13.87 7.14
CA GLY A 585 -22.23 13.95 7.64
C GLY A 585 -21.96 12.96 8.78
N LEU A 586 -22.95 12.71 9.64
CA LEU A 586 -22.85 11.71 10.70
C LEU A 586 -22.68 10.30 10.15
N LEU A 587 -23.44 9.92 9.12
CA LEU A 587 -23.29 8.62 8.45
C LEU A 587 -21.85 8.42 7.97
N MET A 588 -21.27 9.44 7.33
CA MET A 588 -19.89 9.40 6.85
C MET A 588 -18.89 9.26 7.99
N GLN A 589 -19.03 10.09 9.02
CA GLN A 589 -18.03 10.18 10.08
C GLN A 589 -18.05 8.98 11.01
N LYS A 590 -19.24 8.52 11.40
CA LYS A 590 -19.41 7.30 12.20
C LYS A 590 -18.84 6.09 11.48
N THR A 591 -19.06 6.00 10.17
CA THR A 591 -18.47 4.92 9.36
C THR A 591 -16.95 4.93 9.41
N ASN A 592 -16.32 6.10 9.27
CA ASN A 592 -14.86 6.22 9.36
C ASN A 592 -14.34 5.86 10.76
N MET A 593 -14.93 6.42 11.82
CA MET A 593 -14.55 6.14 13.21
C MET A 593 -14.69 4.65 13.57
N ILE A 594 -15.68 3.95 13.02
CA ILE A 594 -15.83 2.51 13.21
C ILE A 594 -14.76 1.73 12.43
N ARG A 595 -14.61 2.02 11.12
CA ARG A 595 -13.68 1.30 10.24
C ARG A 595 -12.23 1.39 10.72
N ASP A 596 -11.85 2.56 11.22
CA ASP A 596 -10.46 2.90 11.45
C ASP A 596 -10.02 2.78 12.91
N TYR A 597 -10.79 2.06 13.73
CA TYR A 597 -10.50 1.80 15.15
C TYR A 597 -9.02 1.49 15.40
N LEU A 598 -8.42 0.55 14.65
CA LEU A 598 -7.04 0.13 14.89
C LEU A 598 -6.02 1.25 14.57
N GLU A 599 -6.24 2.01 13.50
CA GLU A 599 -5.38 3.16 13.14
C GLU A 599 -5.45 4.21 14.25
N ASP A 600 -6.64 4.50 14.75
CA ASP A 600 -6.84 5.46 15.84
C ASP A 600 -6.19 4.99 17.14
N GLN A 601 -6.32 3.71 17.50
CA GLN A 601 -5.65 3.16 18.68
C GLN A 601 -4.12 3.21 18.57
N LEU A 602 -3.55 2.91 17.41
CA LEU A 602 -2.10 2.99 17.19
C LEU A 602 -1.57 4.42 17.30
N ASP A 603 -2.37 5.40 16.91
CA ASP A 603 -2.06 6.82 17.02
C ASP A 603 -2.42 7.42 18.39
N GLY A 604 -2.98 6.63 19.31
CA GLY A 604 -3.38 7.05 20.65
C GLY A 604 -4.67 7.88 20.70
N ARG A 605 -5.52 7.78 19.68
CA ARG A 605 -6.81 8.47 19.55
C ARG A 605 -7.97 7.55 19.92
N GLU A 606 -8.97 8.08 20.64
CA GLU A 606 -10.14 7.34 21.09
C GLU A 606 -11.42 8.09 20.67
N PHE A 607 -12.23 7.50 19.78
CA PHE A 607 -13.47 8.14 19.28
C PHE A 607 -14.75 7.40 19.60
N TRP A 608 -14.64 6.14 20.00
CA TRP A 608 -15.82 5.36 20.30
C TRP A 608 -16.42 5.89 21.60
N PRO A 609 -17.74 6.10 21.67
CA PRO A 609 -18.37 6.67 22.84
C PRO A 609 -18.25 5.73 24.04
N LYS A 610 -17.76 6.26 25.16
CA LYS A 610 -17.55 5.50 26.41
C LYS A 610 -18.80 4.79 26.89
N GLU A 611 -19.94 5.47 26.85
CA GLU A 611 -21.27 4.91 27.11
C GLU A 611 -21.54 3.58 26.39
N VAL A 612 -20.97 3.38 25.20
CA VAL A 612 -21.12 2.15 24.43
C VAL A 612 -20.01 1.16 24.75
N TRP A 613 -18.74 1.54 24.57
CA TRP A 613 -17.65 0.56 24.67
C TRP A 613 -17.41 0.06 26.09
N SER A 614 -17.70 0.87 27.12
CA SER A 614 -17.49 0.49 28.52
C SER A 614 -18.44 -0.61 29.00
N LYS A 615 -19.47 -0.93 28.21
CA LYS A 615 -20.34 -2.11 28.43
C LYS A 615 -19.63 -3.43 28.12
N TYR A 616 -18.56 -3.39 27.32
CA TYR A 616 -17.91 -4.55 26.72
C TYR A 616 -16.44 -4.73 27.15
N ALA A 617 -15.78 -3.66 27.60
CA ALA A 617 -14.40 -3.68 28.07
C ALA A 617 -14.14 -2.60 29.13
N MET A 618 -13.00 -2.71 29.84
CA MET A 618 -12.60 -1.75 30.88
C MET A 618 -11.90 -0.52 30.27
N GLU A 619 -11.10 -0.73 29.22
CA GLU A 619 -10.51 0.34 28.39
C GLU A 619 -10.83 0.10 26.91
N LEU A 620 -10.92 1.15 26.10
CA LEU A 620 -11.19 1.00 24.66
C LEU A 620 -10.07 0.21 23.95
N SER A 621 -8.83 0.35 24.41
CA SER A 621 -7.66 -0.36 23.87
C SER A 621 -7.72 -1.87 24.08
N ASP A 622 -8.53 -2.35 25.03
CA ASP A 622 -8.69 -3.77 25.33
C ASP A 622 -9.26 -4.56 24.14
N PHE A 623 -9.98 -3.92 23.21
CA PHE A 623 -10.50 -4.61 22.01
C PHE A 623 -9.40 -5.05 21.04
N SER A 624 -8.18 -4.50 21.16
CA SER A 624 -7.01 -4.99 20.43
C SER A 624 -6.50 -6.34 20.97
N ASN A 625 -6.89 -6.72 22.19
CA ASN A 625 -6.50 -7.98 22.79
C ASN A 625 -7.30 -9.15 22.18
N PRO A 626 -6.65 -10.26 21.75
CA PRO A 626 -7.35 -11.39 21.15
C PRO A 626 -8.43 -12.01 22.03
N GLU A 627 -8.28 -11.94 23.35
CA GLU A 627 -9.24 -12.48 24.33
C GLU A 627 -10.56 -11.71 24.34
N ASN A 628 -10.53 -10.43 23.95
CA ASN A 628 -11.70 -9.56 23.88
C ASN A 628 -12.31 -9.48 22.47
N THR A 629 -11.94 -10.37 21.55
CA THR A 629 -12.46 -10.33 20.16
C THR A 629 -14.00 -10.38 20.11
N VAL A 630 -14.64 -11.19 20.96
CA VAL A 630 -16.11 -11.30 20.99
C VAL A 630 -16.77 -10.00 21.49
N PRO A 631 -16.43 -9.47 22.69
CA PRO A 631 -17.00 -8.21 23.17
C PRO A 631 -16.66 -7.03 22.24
N ALA A 632 -15.48 -7.01 21.63
CA ALA A 632 -15.09 -6.02 20.63
C ALA A 632 -16.06 -6.01 19.43
N VAL A 633 -16.32 -7.19 18.84
CA VAL A 633 -17.24 -7.31 17.70
C VAL A 633 -18.67 -6.94 18.10
N GLN A 634 -19.12 -7.30 19.30
CA GLN A 634 -20.45 -6.91 19.80
C GLN A 634 -20.58 -5.38 19.97
N CYS A 635 -19.55 -4.74 20.53
CA CYS A 635 -19.48 -3.28 20.63
C CYS A 635 -19.54 -2.61 19.26
N MET A 636 -18.73 -3.09 18.30
CA MET A 636 -18.75 -2.61 16.93
C MET A 636 -20.12 -2.76 16.26
N ASN A 637 -20.79 -3.89 16.48
CA ASN A 637 -22.12 -4.12 15.93
C ASN A 637 -23.15 -3.13 16.51
N GLU A 638 -23.04 -2.74 17.78
CA GLU A 638 -23.87 -1.67 18.40
C GLU A 638 -23.61 -0.31 17.75
N LEU A 639 -22.34 0.04 17.48
CA LEU A 639 -21.97 1.29 16.82
C LEU A 639 -22.42 1.33 15.36
N ILE A 640 -22.27 0.23 14.61
CA ILE A 640 -22.78 0.12 13.23
C ILE A 640 -24.31 0.21 13.22
N THR A 641 -24.97 -0.41 14.20
CA THR A 641 -26.43 -0.28 14.38
C THR A 641 -26.83 1.18 14.58
N ASN A 642 -26.07 1.95 15.37
CA ASN A 642 -26.29 3.38 15.54
C ASN A 642 -26.03 4.17 14.23
N ALA A 643 -24.93 3.92 13.52
CA ALA A 643 -24.60 4.59 12.26
C ALA A 643 -25.66 4.38 11.17
N LEU A 644 -26.21 3.15 11.06
CA LEU A 644 -27.26 2.82 10.07
C LEU A 644 -28.58 3.57 10.30
N GLN A 645 -28.80 4.18 11.48
CA GLN A 645 -29.98 5.00 11.73
C GLN A 645 -30.05 6.24 10.84
N HIS A 646 -28.92 6.67 10.25
CA HIS A 646 -28.86 7.81 9.33
C HIS A 646 -29.16 7.44 7.86
N VAL A 647 -29.25 6.14 7.53
CA VAL A 647 -29.57 5.68 6.15
C VAL A 647 -30.99 6.11 5.72
N PRO A 648 -32.04 6.01 6.54
CA PRO A 648 -33.36 6.59 6.24
C PRO A 648 -33.32 8.08 5.89
N ASP A 649 -32.57 8.88 6.65
CA ASP A 649 -32.43 10.33 6.42
C ASP A 649 -31.71 10.61 5.10
N MET A 650 -30.65 9.84 4.80
CA MET A 650 -29.98 9.87 3.50
C MET A 650 -30.96 9.58 2.35
N LEU A 651 -31.77 8.53 2.46
CA LEU A 651 -32.77 8.19 1.44
C LEU A 651 -33.86 9.25 1.28
N SER A 652 -34.14 10.03 2.34
CA SER A 652 -35.10 11.14 2.33
C SER A 652 -34.50 12.44 1.79
N TYR A 653 -33.18 12.60 1.93
CA TYR A 653 -32.47 13.80 1.51
C TYR A 653 -32.08 13.78 0.03
N LEU A 654 -31.49 12.69 -0.46
CA LEU A 654 -30.99 12.59 -1.83
C LEU A 654 -32.02 12.97 -2.92
N PRO A 655 -33.33 12.66 -2.82
CA PRO A 655 -34.35 13.11 -3.78
C PRO A 655 -34.54 14.64 -3.89
N GLN A 656 -34.04 15.40 -2.91
CA GLN A 656 -34.13 16.86 -2.87
C GLN A 656 -33.11 17.50 -3.83
N LEU A 657 -32.01 16.82 -4.14
CA LEU A 657 -30.99 17.27 -5.10
C LEU A 657 -31.53 17.18 -6.52
N LYS A 658 -31.58 18.31 -7.22
CA LYS A 658 -32.15 18.42 -8.58
C LYS A 658 -31.08 18.38 -9.66
N ASN A 659 -29.88 18.84 -9.36
CA ASN A 659 -28.77 18.77 -10.29
C ASN A 659 -28.23 17.32 -10.30
N GLN A 660 -28.26 16.69 -11.47
CA GLN A 660 -27.85 15.29 -11.62
C GLN A 660 -26.39 15.05 -11.21
N THR A 661 -25.49 16.00 -11.51
CA THR A 661 -24.08 15.88 -11.15
C THR A 661 -23.89 15.97 -9.65
N VAL A 662 -24.55 16.94 -8.99
CA VAL A 662 -24.54 17.08 -7.53
C VAL A 662 -25.14 15.83 -6.88
N PHE A 663 -26.29 15.36 -7.35
CA PHE A 663 -26.90 14.10 -6.90
C PHE A 663 -25.92 12.94 -6.96
N ASN A 664 -25.27 12.70 -8.11
CA ASN A 664 -24.32 11.61 -8.28
C ASN A 664 -23.16 11.73 -7.28
N CYS A 665 -22.60 12.92 -7.10
CA CYS A 665 -21.48 13.14 -6.19
C CYS A 665 -21.84 12.74 -4.75
N PHE A 666 -22.99 13.22 -4.27
CA PHE A 666 -23.45 12.96 -2.92
C PHE A 666 -23.88 11.48 -2.76
N ALA A 667 -24.63 10.93 -3.72
CA ALA A 667 -25.06 9.53 -3.70
C ALA A 667 -23.88 8.55 -3.60
N VAL A 668 -22.85 8.73 -4.42
CA VAL A 668 -21.64 7.87 -4.40
C VAL A 668 -20.97 7.90 -3.04
N SER A 669 -20.78 9.08 -2.44
CA SER A 669 -20.14 9.20 -1.12
C SER A 669 -20.91 8.45 -0.03
N LYS A 670 -22.24 8.50 -0.06
CA LYS A 670 -23.08 7.88 0.96
C LYS A 670 -23.23 6.38 0.77
N LEU A 671 -23.35 5.90 -0.46
CA LEU A 671 -23.32 4.47 -0.76
C LEU A 671 -21.99 3.83 -0.37
N LEU A 672 -20.90 4.56 -0.54
CA LEU A 672 -19.57 4.13 -0.13
C LEU A 672 -19.48 3.96 1.40
N ALA A 673 -20.13 4.84 2.18
CA ALA A 673 -20.28 4.67 3.63
C ALA A 673 -21.11 3.42 3.99
N VAL A 674 -22.27 3.23 3.36
CA VAL A 674 -23.13 2.05 3.59
C VAL A 674 -22.39 0.74 3.26
N ALA A 675 -21.67 0.70 2.14
CA ALA A 675 -20.85 -0.45 1.75
C ALA A 675 -19.76 -0.77 2.79
N THR A 676 -19.14 0.25 3.38
CA THR A 676 -18.13 0.05 4.45
C THR A 676 -18.74 -0.47 5.73
N LEU A 677 -19.89 0.06 6.13
CA LEU A 677 -20.60 -0.49 7.29
C LEU A 677 -20.92 -1.97 7.07
N ALA A 678 -21.30 -2.38 5.85
CA ALA A 678 -21.52 -3.78 5.50
C ALA A 678 -20.23 -4.63 5.54
N ALA A 679 -19.10 -4.07 5.11
CA ALA A 679 -17.79 -4.73 5.17
C ALA A 679 -17.26 -4.87 6.61
N CYS A 680 -17.54 -3.90 7.48
CA CYS A 680 -17.15 -3.89 8.89
C CYS A 680 -18.07 -4.75 9.77
N TYR A 681 -19.36 -4.90 9.42
CA TYR A 681 -20.33 -5.56 10.28
C TYR A 681 -19.96 -7.02 10.57
N ASN A 682 -19.92 -7.36 11.87
CA ASN A 682 -19.50 -8.66 12.38
C ASN A 682 -18.11 -9.12 11.91
N ASN A 683 -17.21 -8.18 11.55
CA ASN A 683 -15.89 -8.48 10.99
C ASN A 683 -14.76 -8.16 11.98
N GLN A 684 -14.16 -9.20 12.56
CA GLN A 684 -13.03 -9.05 13.50
C GLN A 684 -11.77 -8.38 12.89
N GLN A 685 -11.69 -8.23 11.56
CA GLN A 685 -10.54 -7.58 10.91
C GLN A 685 -10.44 -6.09 11.23
N VAL A 686 -11.53 -5.43 11.63
CA VAL A 686 -11.51 -4.02 12.08
C VAL A 686 -10.54 -3.79 13.25
N PHE A 687 -10.34 -4.81 14.09
CA PHE A 687 -9.44 -4.75 15.25
C PHE A 687 -8.02 -5.24 14.96
N LYS A 688 -7.76 -5.78 13.76
CA LYS A 688 -6.50 -6.51 13.45
C LYS A 688 -5.81 -6.02 12.17
N GLY A 689 -6.51 -5.26 11.34
CA GLY A 689 -6.02 -4.79 10.07
C GLY A 689 -6.94 -3.71 9.51
N VAL A 690 -6.85 -3.48 8.20
CA VAL A 690 -7.63 -2.41 7.57
C VAL A 690 -8.72 -2.99 6.69
N VAL A 691 -9.98 -2.67 6.99
CA VAL A 691 -11.15 -3.02 6.18
C VAL A 691 -11.37 -1.91 5.16
N LYS A 692 -11.41 -2.24 3.86
CA LYS A 692 -11.52 -1.26 2.77
C LYS A 692 -12.45 -1.75 1.68
N ILE A 693 -13.12 -0.82 1.02
CA ILE A 693 -13.84 -1.06 -0.24
C ILE A 693 -12.83 -1.09 -1.39
N SER A 694 -12.96 -2.06 -2.30
CA SER A 694 -12.04 -2.19 -3.44
C SER A 694 -12.24 -1.08 -4.49
N ARG A 695 -11.23 -0.82 -5.32
CA ARG A 695 -11.37 0.15 -6.42
C ARG A 695 -12.50 -0.21 -7.37
N ASP A 696 -12.69 -1.49 -7.64
CA ASP A 696 -13.72 -1.96 -8.56
C ASP A 696 -15.11 -1.72 -7.96
N GLN A 697 -15.30 -2.04 -6.67
CA GLN A 697 -16.55 -1.72 -5.97
C GLN A 697 -16.85 -0.22 -5.99
N PHE A 698 -15.84 0.63 -5.77
CA PHE A 698 -16.01 2.08 -5.89
C PHE A 698 -16.37 2.54 -7.30
N MET A 699 -15.74 1.98 -8.34
CA MET A 699 -16.07 2.31 -9.73
C MET A 699 -17.49 1.84 -10.08
N THR A 700 -17.90 0.65 -9.63
CA THR A 700 -19.27 0.16 -9.78
C THR A 700 -20.26 1.12 -9.12
N LEU A 701 -20.03 1.50 -7.86
CA LEU A 701 -20.86 2.49 -7.18
C LEU A 701 -20.93 3.81 -7.95
N LYS A 702 -19.80 4.30 -8.47
CA LYS A 702 -19.75 5.53 -9.27
C LYS A 702 -20.55 5.43 -10.56
N MET A 703 -20.55 4.29 -11.24
CA MET A 703 -21.29 4.07 -12.48
C MET A 703 -22.79 3.85 -12.24
N GLU A 704 -23.17 3.18 -11.15
CA GLU A 704 -24.54 2.77 -10.89
C GLU A 704 -25.35 3.80 -10.09
N ALA A 705 -24.71 4.64 -9.26
CA ALA A 705 -25.36 5.61 -8.39
C ALA A 705 -25.87 6.86 -9.13
N THR A 706 -26.68 6.66 -10.17
CA THR A 706 -27.16 7.69 -11.09
C THR A 706 -28.64 8.03 -10.90
N SER A 707 -29.37 7.30 -10.06
CA SER A 707 -30.78 7.57 -9.76
C SER A 707 -31.17 7.09 -8.37
N MET A 708 -32.26 7.62 -7.82
CA MET A 708 -32.79 7.14 -6.53
C MET A 708 -33.20 5.68 -6.56
N GLN A 709 -33.67 5.17 -7.70
CA GLN A 709 -33.98 3.74 -7.84
C GLN A 709 -32.72 2.88 -7.71
N ALA A 710 -31.62 3.28 -8.37
CA ALA A 710 -30.34 2.57 -8.25
C ALA A 710 -29.76 2.69 -6.83
N VAL A 711 -29.81 3.89 -6.22
CA VAL A 711 -29.38 4.09 -4.83
C VAL A 711 -30.15 3.17 -3.88
N LYS A 712 -31.49 3.11 -3.99
CA LYS A 712 -32.33 2.22 -3.16
C LYS A 712 -31.96 0.75 -3.37
N ALA A 713 -31.71 0.32 -4.62
CA ALA A 713 -31.31 -1.06 -4.91
C ALA A 713 -29.95 -1.42 -4.29
N ILE A 714 -28.96 -0.54 -4.40
CA ILE A 714 -27.62 -0.74 -3.84
C ILE A 714 -27.69 -0.75 -2.30
N VAL A 715 -28.44 0.17 -1.69
CA VAL A 715 -28.65 0.19 -0.24
C VAL A 715 -29.29 -1.11 0.23
N LEU A 716 -30.32 -1.60 -0.46
CA LEU A 716 -30.93 -2.89 -0.16
C LEU A 716 -29.92 -4.03 -0.22
N GLN A 717 -29.08 -4.10 -1.26
CA GLN A 717 -28.07 -5.13 -1.40
C GLN A 717 -27.13 -5.20 -0.18
N TYR A 718 -26.55 -4.06 0.24
CA TYR A 718 -25.64 -4.03 1.38
C TYR A 718 -26.34 -4.27 2.72
N VAL A 719 -27.58 -3.79 2.85
CA VAL A 719 -28.38 -4.04 4.04
C VAL A 719 -28.79 -5.52 4.15
N GLU A 720 -29.05 -6.21 3.04
CA GLU A 720 -29.23 -7.66 3.01
C GLU A 720 -27.95 -8.42 3.39
N GLU A 721 -26.79 -7.95 2.92
CA GLU A 721 -25.50 -8.52 3.32
C GLU A 721 -25.29 -8.41 4.85
N ILE A 722 -25.60 -7.26 5.43
CA ILE A 722 -25.58 -7.07 6.89
C ILE A 722 -26.58 -8.02 7.57
N HIS A 723 -27.80 -8.11 7.05
CA HIS A 723 -28.85 -8.98 7.59
C HIS A 723 -28.41 -10.45 7.66
N GLN A 724 -27.71 -10.94 6.63
CA GLN A 724 -27.18 -12.31 6.58
C GLN A 724 -26.06 -12.56 7.59
N LYS A 725 -25.34 -11.52 8.01
CA LYS A 725 -24.22 -11.60 8.96
C LYS A 725 -24.65 -11.49 10.42
N ILE A 726 -25.92 -11.17 10.74
CA ILE A 726 -26.39 -10.93 12.12
C ILE A 726 -26.31 -12.22 12.95
N PRO A 727 -25.46 -12.28 14.00
CA PRO A 727 -25.45 -13.41 14.91
C PRO A 727 -26.72 -13.40 15.79
N PRO A 728 -27.42 -14.53 15.98
CA PRO A 728 -28.58 -14.60 16.88
C PRO A 728 -28.26 -14.24 18.33
N SER A 729 -27.01 -14.44 18.75
CA SER A 729 -26.50 -14.13 20.09
C SER A 729 -26.00 -12.69 20.24
N ASP A 730 -26.05 -11.87 19.20
CA ASP A 730 -25.59 -10.49 19.25
C ASP A 730 -26.56 -9.60 20.06
N PRO A 731 -26.09 -8.81 21.04
CA PRO A 731 -26.95 -7.96 21.86
C PRO A 731 -27.76 -6.92 21.06
N SER A 732 -27.23 -6.48 19.92
CA SER A 732 -27.86 -5.49 19.03
C SER A 732 -28.71 -6.11 17.93
N SER A 733 -28.76 -7.44 17.81
CA SER A 733 -29.47 -8.18 16.75
C SER A 733 -30.90 -7.69 16.50
N ARG A 734 -31.71 -7.54 17.56
CA ARG A 734 -33.11 -7.08 17.46
C ARG A 734 -33.21 -5.64 16.94
N LYS A 735 -32.36 -4.73 17.44
CA LYS A 735 -32.34 -3.33 17.02
C LYS A 735 -31.85 -3.21 15.57
N MET A 736 -30.82 -3.98 15.20
CA MET A 736 -30.32 -4.07 13.83
C MET A 736 -31.43 -4.54 12.88
N GLN A 737 -32.14 -5.63 13.21
CA GLN A 737 -33.25 -6.12 12.39
C GLN A 737 -34.36 -5.07 12.20
N GLN A 738 -34.69 -4.30 13.24
CA GLN A 738 -35.67 -3.21 13.15
C GLN A 738 -35.23 -2.09 12.19
N ILE A 739 -33.96 -1.69 12.25
CA ILE A 739 -33.40 -0.67 11.34
C ILE A 739 -33.39 -1.19 9.90
N ILE A 740 -32.96 -2.42 9.68
CA ILE A 740 -32.98 -3.08 8.36
C ILE A 740 -34.39 -3.12 7.79
N LEU A 741 -35.40 -3.49 8.60
CA LEU A 741 -36.80 -3.47 8.18
C LEU A 741 -37.29 -2.07 7.81
N SER A 742 -36.89 -1.04 8.57
CA SER A 742 -37.19 0.35 8.25
C SER A 742 -36.60 0.77 6.90
N ILE A 743 -35.32 0.46 6.66
CA ILE A 743 -34.63 0.76 5.39
C ILE A 743 -35.28 0.01 4.23
N ARG A 744 -35.60 -1.28 4.40
CA ARG A 744 -36.33 -2.08 3.41
C ARG A 744 -37.65 -1.42 3.01
N LYS A 745 -38.44 -0.98 4.00
CA LYS A 745 -39.73 -0.33 3.76
C LYS A 745 -39.58 0.94 2.92
N LEU A 746 -38.57 1.77 3.20
CA LEU A 746 -38.29 3.00 2.45
C LEU A 746 -37.75 2.74 1.03
N CYS A 747 -36.97 1.68 0.85
CA CYS A 747 -36.45 1.32 -0.47
C CYS A 747 -37.52 0.66 -1.36
N MET A 748 -38.46 -0.07 -0.77
CA MET A 748 -39.55 -0.76 -1.48
C MET A 748 -40.80 0.09 -1.69
N SER A 749 -40.97 1.20 -0.96
CA SER A 749 -42.05 2.14 -1.23
C SER A 749 -41.83 2.79 -2.60
N SER A 750 -42.74 2.53 -3.53
CA SER A 750 -42.85 3.27 -4.79
C SER A 750 -43.12 4.74 -4.46
N GLU A 751 -42.25 5.64 -4.93
CA GLU A 751 -42.59 7.06 -4.93
C GLU A 751 -43.80 7.26 -5.84
N SER A 752 -44.89 7.74 -5.25
CA SER A 752 -46.11 8.24 -5.91
C SER A 752 -45.90 9.67 -6.39
#